data_AF-A0A836L6X2-F1
#
_entry.id   AF-A0A836L6X2-F1
#
_cell.length_a   1.000
_cell.length_b   1.000
_cell.length_c   1.000
_cell.angle_alpha   90.00
_cell.angle_beta   90.00
_cell.angle_gamma   90.00
#
_symmetry.space_group_name_H-M   'P 1'
#
loop_
_entity.id
_entity.type
_entity.pdbx_description
1 polymer ?
#
loop_
_entity_poly.entity_id
_entity_poly.type
_entity_poly.pdbx_seq_one_letter_code
_entity_poly.pdbx_strand_id
1 'polypeptide(L)'
;MSYASVDALTLVSEYLPGQVGAWISSSPEARRSREKSSQGLCLSLNQYKDEAPSSSRRSRRSRLRCDISDAQGMRLCRWWLLRCSGASRPASSIAGVAETTSASEAPRLRLPPKLSKYMMCPLSVCCWGNHHTSGAAKNETAGSIYVPQMNCSLGELFSFGCIECVEINAPSLCPTPSEWLSCLVVARGVEELRIKAATVPLNELLLLLYSSAATLRVVEMTGIALPRLQMFALAPRIEVLLLHNVTVHPHSVVGSEKGEGQGNEQSPPPTNRVRLSDLAALQQLRRLDMANCKGDFDCAGISRCCFLRSVHLSGCNVKDTDIPHLGQLPCVEELFLARTRVTNVQALRAGKGLRFIQLSNSQVDSDGLDGLQTLPYLTRLDLSSTLVRDVNCLGQSQSLVYLNLATTHVTSEGIAGLSRLRTLEQLMLSNNSIRDVSFLAEARSLKTLSLQSTLVDSAGLKGFGRLQTLQDLSLAHTRVTNVTELQHCHNLWRLDLQGSLVNQAGIVGLEGLPKLRVLLLSHTDVGSLELILKSASLQQLEVKFSRVNGESPFFGVPKGSGLTDVTLTHCDVSDVSDLGMCKELRLLNMWSSKVTSEGIAGLCEAGSLQEVDLAETAVTDISPLLCCARIQTLILYRSSLRSLDGIGALQQLRRLDIAETPVSSLRSLWPCKRLEVLNISNTPVDDDGFQGIGQAQSLRVVLMSFTAITRLGELGQCSQLEELHAQSCPVTSEGLAGLEKARRLVKINLSYTKIQGGIQRFANCHKLLKLNVKFTDVPYAEVAYVERHLPACRVMNDAAQRIAKDVTLLM
;
A
#
# COMPACT_ATOMS: atom_id res chain seq x y z
N MET A 1 -2.97 -36.96 39.71
CA MET A 1 -1.59 -37.15 39.20
C MET A 1 -1.18 -35.86 38.47
N SER A 2 -0.98 -34.69 39.09
CA SER A 2 -0.38 -34.31 40.38
C SER A 2 1.13 -34.57 40.47
N TYR A 3 1.89 -33.52 40.14
CA TYR A 3 3.29 -33.21 40.47
C TYR A 3 4.38 -34.29 40.27
N ALA A 4 5.27 -34.03 39.30
CA ALA A 4 6.68 -34.37 39.41
C ALA A 4 7.45 -33.10 39.80
N SER A 5 8.42 -33.17 40.72
CA SER A 5 9.30 -32.04 41.02
C SER A 5 10.34 -31.85 39.91
N VAL A 6 10.91 -30.64 39.83
CA VAL A 6 11.96 -30.32 38.84
C VAL A 6 13.20 -31.22 39.04
N ASP A 7 13.52 -31.59 40.28
CA ASP A 7 14.67 -32.46 40.60
C ASP A 7 14.55 -33.85 39.97
N ALA A 8 13.33 -34.38 39.83
CA ALA A 8 13.08 -35.65 39.15
C ALA A 8 13.29 -35.56 37.62
N LEU A 9 13.18 -34.36 37.03
CA LEU A 9 13.50 -34.12 35.61
C LEU A 9 15.01 -33.91 35.42
N THR A 10 15.70 -33.30 36.38
CA THR A 10 17.17 -33.15 36.36
C THR A 10 17.86 -34.53 36.42
N LEU A 11 17.41 -35.42 37.31
CA LEU A 11 17.98 -36.77 37.48
C LEU A 11 17.88 -37.64 36.21
N VAL A 12 16.83 -37.46 35.40
CA VAL A 12 16.65 -38.18 34.13
C VAL A 12 17.61 -37.65 33.04
N SER A 13 18.05 -36.39 33.14
CA SER A 13 18.98 -35.79 32.19
C SER A 13 20.45 -36.20 32.39
N GLU A 14 20.84 -36.59 33.62
CA GLU A 14 22.22 -36.99 33.93
C GLU A 14 22.55 -38.45 33.56
N TYR A 15 21.54 -39.32 33.40
CA TYR A 15 21.75 -40.77 33.22
C TYR A 15 21.77 -41.28 31.77
N LEU A 16 21.45 -40.46 30.75
CA LEU A 16 21.41 -40.90 29.34
C LEU A 16 21.99 -39.86 28.36
N PRO A 17 23.33 -39.72 28.27
CA PRO A 17 23.96 -38.87 27.27
C PRO A 17 23.97 -39.56 25.89
N GLY A 18 23.04 -39.17 25.02
CA GLY A 18 23.16 -39.37 23.57
C GLY A 18 22.60 -40.68 23.01
N GLN A 19 21.27 -40.82 22.99
CA GLN A 19 20.53 -41.19 21.76
C GLN A 19 19.04 -40.84 21.87
N VAL A 20 18.33 -40.88 20.74
CA VAL A 20 17.14 -40.03 20.51
C VAL A 20 15.80 -40.65 20.94
N GLY A 21 15.10 -39.93 21.82
CA GLY A 21 13.69 -39.57 21.62
C GLY A 21 12.60 -40.55 22.10
N ALA A 22 11.97 -40.22 23.24
CA ALA A 22 10.80 -40.95 23.72
C ALA A 22 9.86 -40.12 24.64
N TRP A 23 8.80 -39.52 24.06
CA TRP A 23 7.50 -39.15 24.68
C TRP A 23 7.53 -38.12 25.86
N ILE A 24 6.51 -37.29 26.14
CA ILE A 24 5.08 -37.29 25.80
C ILE A 24 4.64 -35.87 25.36
N SER A 25 3.92 -35.75 24.24
CA SER A 25 3.06 -34.59 23.93
C SER A 25 1.99 -35.02 22.91
N SER A 26 0.75 -34.52 23.08
CA SER A 26 -0.46 -35.08 22.47
C SER A 26 -1.05 -34.28 21.30
N SER A 27 -0.34 -33.27 20.75
CA SER A 27 -0.84 -32.51 19.58
C SER A 27 -0.13 -32.87 18.26
N PRO A 28 -0.87 -33.07 17.14
CA PRO A 28 -0.28 -33.28 15.83
C PRO A 28 0.52 -32.08 15.29
N GLU A 29 0.15 -30.84 15.66
CA GLU A 29 0.83 -29.62 15.19
C GLU A 29 2.28 -29.54 15.67
N ALA A 30 2.58 -30.04 16.89
CA ALA A 30 3.92 -30.00 17.46
C ALA A 30 4.93 -30.84 16.66
N ARG A 31 4.49 -31.89 15.94
CA ARG A 31 5.37 -32.69 15.07
C ARG A 31 5.73 -31.95 13.79
N ARG A 32 4.80 -31.21 13.18
CA ARG A 32 5.04 -30.46 11.92
C ARG A 32 5.89 -29.21 12.09
N SER A 33 5.95 -28.65 13.30
CA SER A 33 6.84 -27.53 13.61
C SER A 33 8.33 -27.93 13.62
N ARG A 34 8.62 -29.20 13.92
CA ARG A 34 10.00 -29.69 14.17
C ARG A 34 10.87 -29.79 12.92
N GLU A 35 10.27 -30.07 11.76
CA GLU A 35 10.97 -30.10 10.46
C GLU A 35 11.32 -28.69 9.95
N LYS A 36 10.65 -27.65 10.45
CA LYS A 36 10.94 -26.25 10.11
C LYS A 36 11.81 -25.53 11.15
N SER A 37 11.98 -26.08 12.35
CA SER A 37 12.69 -25.41 13.46
C SER A 37 14.21 -25.58 13.45
N SER A 38 14.81 -26.14 12.40
CA SER A 38 16.28 -26.18 12.21
C SER A 38 16.87 -24.86 11.70
N GLN A 39 16.03 -23.87 11.35
CA GLN A 39 16.45 -22.57 10.80
C GLN A 39 15.87 -21.35 11.55
N GLY A 40 15.39 -21.53 12.78
CA GLY A 40 14.91 -20.43 13.64
C GLY A 40 13.39 -20.33 13.76
N LEU A 41 12.94 -19.54 14.73
CA LEU A 41 11.52 -19.43 15.11
C LEU A 41 10.83 -18.30 14.33
N CYS A 42 9.92 -18.64 13.41
CA CYS A 42 9.10 -17.67 12.70
C CYS A 42 7.74 -17.48 13.39
N LEU A 43 7.46 -16.25 13.84
CA LEU A 43 6.14 -15.82 14.32
C LEU A 43 5.67 -14.64 13.46
N SER A 44 4.76 -14.93 12.53
CA SER A 44 4.13 -13.92 11.67
C SER A 44 2.92 -13.29 12.36
N LEU A 45 2.89 -11.97 12.42
CA LEU A 45 1.74 -11.16 12.85
C LEU A 45 1.62 -9.95 11.91
N ASN A 46 1.17 -10.20 10.67
CA ASN A 46 0.95 -9.12 9.71
C ASN A 46 -0.45 -8.51 9.82
N GLN A 47 -0.46 -7.17 9.76
CA GLN A 47 -1.60 -6.24 9.74
C GLN A 47 -2.45 -6.13 11.02
N TYR A 48 -2.27 -5.01 11.71
CA TYR A 48 -3.29 -3.96 11.65
C TYR A 48 -2.64 -2.59 11.48
N LYS A 49 -3.17 -1.80 10.55
CA LYS A 49 -2.68 -0.48 10.15
C LYS A 49 -3.55 0.58 10.80
N ASP A 50 -2.93 1.37 11.67
CA ASP A 50 -3.35 2.62 12.34
C ASP A 50 -4.82 3.10 12.35
N GLU A 51 -5.27 3.46 13.56
CA GLU A 51 -5.20 4.88 13.95
C GLU A 51 -4.96 5.05 15.47
N ALA A 52 -4.38 6.19 15.85
CA ALA A 52 -4.01 6.51 17.23
C ALA A 52 -5.23 6.81 18.15
N PRO A 53 -5.05 6.86 19.48
CA PRO A 53 -4.53 8.11 20.06
C PRO A 53 -3.39 7.95 21.07
N SER A 54 -2.62 9.02 21.18
CA SER A 54 -1.57 9.22 22.18
C SER A 54 -2.11 9.32 23.62
N SER A 55 -1.20 9.10 24.58
CA SER A 55 -1.33 9.34 26.05
C SER A 55 -2.41 8.52 26.79
N SER A 56 -2.08 7.36 27.41
CA SER A 56 -1.40 7.19 28.71
C SER A 56 -2.28 7.63 29.92
N ARG A 57 -2.63 6.84 30.95
CA ARG A 57 -2.00 5.71 31.71
C ARG A 57 -3.14 4.87 32.39
N ARG A 58 -3.01 3.70 33.07
CA ARG A 58 -1.90 2.78 33.47
C ARG A 58 -2.42 1.34 33.83
N SER A 59 -2.20 0.32 32.98
CA SER A 59 -2.11 -1.13 33.34
C SER A 59 -3.38 -1.92 33.80
N ARG A 60 -3.61 -3.23 33.55
CA ARG A 60 -2.77 -4.34 33.00
C ARG A 60 -3.54 -5.33 32.08
N ARG A 61 -3.06 -5.47 30.83
CA ARG A 61 -2.78 -6.73 30.08
C ARG A 61 -3.81 -7.88 29.99
N SER A 62 -4.41 -8.04 28.80
CA SER A 62 -4.50 -9.35 28.14
C SER A 62 -3.31 -9.49 27.18
N ARG A 63 -2.20 -10.07 27.65
CA ARG A 63 -1.07 -10.41 26.77
C ARG A 63 -1.28 -11.82 26.23
N LEU A 64 -1.17 -12.00 24.91
CA LEU A 64 -0.63 -13.26 24.39
C LEU A 64 0.86 -13.24 24.75
N ARG A 65 1.17 -13.80 25.92
CA ARG A 65 2.44 -13.61 26.61
C ARG A 65 3.38 -14.74 26.25
N CYS A 66 4.04 -14.63 25.10
CA CYS A 66 5.31 -15.33 24.92
C CYS A 66 6.37 -14.61 25.78
N ASP A 67 6.31 -14.83 27.09
CA ASP A 67 7.39 -14.44 27.99
C ASP A 67 8.51 -15.45 27.78
N ILE A 68 9.49 -15.08 26.95
CA ILE A 68 10.84 -15.61 27.09
C ILE A 68 11.42 -14.94 28.35
N SER A 69 10.95 -15.37 29.51
CA SER A 69 11.38 -14.91 30.83
C SER A 69 12.65 -15.60 31.31
N ASP A 70 13.17 -16.54 30.53
CA ASP A 70 14.40 -17.28 30.76
C ASP A 70 15.44 -16.93 29.69
N ALA A 71 16.64 -16.57 30.14
CA ALA A 71 17.80 -16.33 29.27
C ALA A 71 18.15 -17.56 28.40
N GLN A 72 17.81 -18.78 28.82
CA GLN A 72 17.99 -19.99 28.01
C GLN A 72 17.14 -19.98 26.73
N GLY A 73 15.93 -19.44 26.76
CA GLY A 73 15.08 -19.35 25.56
C GLY A 73 15.61 -18.37 24.52
N MET A 74 16.32 -17.32 24.95
CA MET A 74 16.99 -16.38 24.05
C MET A 74 18.24 -17.00 23.39
N ARG A 75 18.99 -17.86 24.09
CA ARG A 75 20.17 -18.57 23.54
C ARG A 75 19.87 -19.49 22.34
N LEU A 76 18.60 -19.79 22.06
CA LEU A 76 18.17 -20.62 20.94
C LEU A 76 17.88 -19.81 19.65
N CYS A 77 17.87 -18.47 19.73
CA CYS A 77 17.66 -17.58 18.58
C CYS A 77 19.00 -17.20 17.93
N ARG A 78 19.08 -17.31 16.59
CA ARG A 78 20.34 -17.13 15.85
C ARG A 78 20.71 -15.66 15.57
N TRP A 79 19.74 -14.74 15.58
CA TRP A 79 19.90 -13.32 15.22
C TRP A 79 18.82 -12.42 15.85
N TRP A 80 19.07 -11.10 15.88
CA TRP A 80 18.22 -10.09 16.54
C TRP A 80 18.13 -8.76 15.76
N LEU A 81 17.00 -8.04 15.89
CA LEU A 81 16.75 -6.67 15.40
C LEU A 81 16.42 -5.73 16.57
N LEU A 82 17.15 -4.62 16.68
CA LEU A 82 16.95 -3.58 17.70
C LEU A 82 16.27 -2.33 17.13
N ARG A 83 15.28 -1.75 17.84
CA ARG A 83 14.65 -0.48 17.48
C ARG A 83 14.79 0.58 18.58
N CYS A 84 15.51 1.66 18.32
CA CYS A 84 15.55 2.83 19.20
C CYS A 84 14.50 3.88 18.77
N SER A 85 13.55 4.21 19.65
CA SER A 85 12.57 5.29 19.46
C SER A 85 12.45 6.15 20.72
N GLY A 86 12.61 7.46 20.60
CA GLY A 86 12.54 8.39 21.72
C GLY A 86 11.13 8.97 21.94
N ALA A 87 10.57 8.81 23.15
CA ALA A 87 9.33 9.51 23.55
C ALA A 87 9.13 9.58 25.08
N SER A 88 9.36 10.76 25.69
CA SER A 88 8.35 11.49 26.49
C SER A 88 8.90 12.73 27.20
N ARG A 89 8.09 13.79 27.31
CA ARG A 89 8.25 14.86 28.32
C ARG A 89 7.50 14.48 29.61
N PRO A 90 7.98 14.89 30.81
CA PRO A 90 7.13 15.03 31.99
C PRO A 90 6.30 16.32 31.90
N ALA A 91 5.15 16.37 32.59
CA ALA A 91 4.23 17.52 32.57
C ALA A 91 4.47 18.49 33.75
N SER A 92 4.72 19.76 33.40
CA SER A 92 4.38 21.03 34.06
C SER A 92 4.28 21.16 35.60
N SER A 93 4.99 22.17 36.15
CA SER A 93 4.40 23.10 37.14
C SER A 93 5.11 24.48 37.22
N ILE A 94 4.40 25.53 36.79
CA ILE A 94 4.24 26.87 37.42
C ILE A 94 5.44 27.85 37.56
N ALA A 95 5.16 29.11 37.14
CA ALA A 95 5.86 30.39 37.39
C ALA A 95 7.31 30.55 36.86
N GLY A 96 7.75 31.73 36.41
CA GLY A 96 7.08 33.03 36.22
C GLY A 96 8.11 34.16 36.01
N VAL A 97 7.63 35.36 35.64
CA VAL A 97 8.41 36.62 35.54
C VAL A 97 9.35 36.74 34.33
N ALA A 98 9.57 37.98 33.89
CA ALA A 98 10.25 38.38 32.66
C ALA A 98 11.63 39.03 32.94
N GLU A 99 12.26 39.47 31.84
CA GLU A 99 13.27 40.55 31.75
C GLU A 99 14.76 40.33 32.09
N THR A 100 15.57 40.75 31.11
CA THR A 100 16.87 41.46 31.21
C THR A 100 18.17 40.75 31.61
N THR A 101 19.08 40.71 30.62
CA THR A 101 20.53 41.06 30.67
C THR A 101 21.41 40.61 31.84
N SER A 102 22.48 39.86 31.56
CA SER A 102 23.87 40.40 31.46
C SER A 102 24.90 39.26 31.37
N ALA A 103 26.17 39.60 31.11
CA ALA A 103 27.24 38.68 30.73
C ALA A 103 28.20 38.31 31.89
N SER A 104 29.22 37.50 31.58
CA SER A 104 30.42 37.16 32.38
C SER A 104 30.35 35.95 33.31
N GLU A 105 30.89 34.80 32.88
CA GLU A 105 32.18 34.27 33.38
C GLU A 105 32.62 32.98 32.65
N ALA A 106 33.93 32.69 32.69
CA ALA A 106 34.58 31.59 31.96
C ALA A 106 34.42 30.21 32.65
N PRO A 107 34.57 29.08 31.92
CA PRO A 107 34.10 27.78 32.39
C PRO A 107 35.03 27.11 33.40
N ARG A 108 34.57 26.94 34.65
CA ARG A 108 35.17 25.96 35.56
C ARG A 108 34.67 24.55 35.21
N LEU A 109 35.60 23.67 34.83
CA LEU A 109 35.40 22.24 34.62
C LEU A 109 34.65 21.61 35.81
N ARG A 110 33.36 21.29 35.63
CA ARG A 110 32.65 20.37 36.53
C ARG A 110 32.99 18.94 36.12
N LEU A 111 33.52 18.17 37.07
CA LEU A 111 33.62 16.71 36.97
C LEU A 111 32.26 16.12 36.53
N PRO A 112 32.23 15.08 35.68
CA PRO A 112 30.99 14.41 35.33
C PRO A 112 30.33 13.88 36.63
N PRO A 113 28.99 13.98 36.76
CA PRO A 113 28.30 13.42 37.90
C PRO A 113 28.53 11.90 37.93
N LYS A 114 28.87 11.36 39.10
CA LYS A 114 28.94 9.90 39.29
C LYS A 114 27.56 9.31 38.95
N LEU A 115 27.50 8.53 37.87
CA LEU A 115 26.29 7.83 37.44
C LEU A 115 25.75 6.99 38.59
N SER A 116 24.55 7.32 39.07
CA SER A 116 23.84 6.50 40.05
C SER A 116 23.41 5.18 39.42
N LYS A 117 23.44 4.10 40.21
CA LYS A 117 23.35 2.70 39.76
C LYS A 117 22.08 2.29 38.98
N TYR A 118 21.11 3.20 38.79
CA TYR A 118 19.78 2.91 38.25
C TYR A 118 19.28 4.04 37.35
N MET A 119 19.87 4.19 36.16
CA MET A 119 19.31 5.00 35.08
C MET A 119 18.65 4.08 34.04
N MET A 120 17.34 4.22 33.84
CA MET A 120 16.53 3.31 33.02
C MET A 120 16.28 3.92 31.63
N CYS A 121 16.98 3.42 30.60
CA CYS A 121 16.66 3.72 29.20
C CYS A 121 15.71 2.65 28.63
N PRO A 122 14.57 3.02 28.01
CA PRO A 122 13.67 2.06 27.39
C PRO A 122 14.24 1.59 26.03
N LEU A 123 14.78 0.37 25.99
CA LEU A 123 15.01 -0.36 24.73
C LEU A 123 13.68 -0.90 24.18
N SER A 124 13.43 -0.75 22.88
CA SER A 124 12.39 -1.50 22.16
C SER A 124 13.02 -2.51 21.19
N VAL A 125 12.46 -3.72 21.19
CA VAL A 125 12.92 -4.82 20.34
C VAL A 125 11.70 -5.32 19.56
N CYS A 126 11.76 -5.31 18.23
CA CYS A 126 10.70 -5.80 17.36
C CYS A 126 11.34 -6.59 16.20
N CYS A 127 10.75 -7.72 15.82
CA CYS A 127 11.31 -8.65 14.84
C CYS A 127 10.59 -8.58 13.48
N TRP A 128 11.32 -8.72 12.37
CA TRP A 128 10.82 -8.97 11.01
C TRP A 128 11.73 -10.01 10.33
N GLY A 129 11.25 -10.72 9.30
CA GLY A 129 12.00 -11.77 8.59
C GLY A 129 11.86 -11.70 7.05
N ASN A 130 12.85 -12.23 6.34
CA ASN A 130 13.05 -12.08 4.88
C ASN A 130 12.05 -12.94 4.04
N HIS A 131 11.76 -12.71 2.76
CA HIS A 131 12.45 -11.98 1.67
C HIS A 131 11.47 -11.30 0.66
N HIS A 132 11.99 -10.28 -0.05
CA HIS A 132 11.63 -9.78 -1.40
C HIS A 132 10.16 -9.74 -1.88
N THR A 133 9.57 -8.54 -1.93
CA THR A 133 8.96 -7.99 -3.16
C THR A 133 9.13 -6.46 -3.21
N SER A 134 9.18 -5.91 -4.43
CA SER A 134 9.30 -4.47 -4.70
C SER A 134 7.92 -3.82 -4.84
N GLY A 135 7.72 -2.63 -4.25
CA GLY A 135 6.68 -1.70 -4.68
C GLY A 135 5.63 -1.31 -3.62
N ALA A 136 5.69 -0.02 -3.24
CA ALA A 136 4.57 0.82 -2.81
C ALA A 136 3.51 0.29 -1.80
N ALA A 137 3.70 0.62 -0.52
CA ALA A 137 2.61 1.13 0.33
C ALA A 137 3.18 2.01 1.47
N LYS A 138 2.69 3.25 1.61
CA LYS A 138 3.07 4.14 2.74
C LYS A 138 2.23 3.86 3.99
N ASN A 139 2.67 4.45 5.12
CA ASN A 139 1.95 4.68 6.38
C ASN A 139 1.59 3.48 7.28
N GLU A 140 2.58 2.76 7.83
CA GLU A 140 2.37 1.91 9.02
C GLU A 140 3.13 2.49 10.21
N THR A 141 2.45 2.79 11.33
CA THR A 141 3.13 3.03 12.60
C THR A 141 3.64 1.71 13.17
N ALA A 142 4.85 1.76 13.72
CA ALA A 142 5.40 0.65 14.46
C ALA A 142 4.82 0.65 15.88
N GLY A 143 3.92 -0.29 16.17
CA GLY A 143 3.60 -0.64 17.56
C GLY A 143 4.86 -1.11 18.28
N SER A 144 5.32 -0.35 19.29
CA SER A 144 6.50 -0.68 20.08
C SER A 144 6.15 -1.69 21.18
N ILE A 145 6.83 -2.84 21.20
CA ILE A 145 6.69 -3.83 22.28
C ILE A 145 7.47 -3.33 23.50
N TYR A 146 6.73 -2.92 24.53
CA TYR A 146 7.31 -2.53 25.81
C TYR A 146 7.66 -3.77 26.64
N VAL A 147 8.95 -4.13 26.69
CA VAL A 147 9.50 -5.17 27.58
C VAL A 147 9.82 -4.55 28.94
N PRO A 148 9.03 -4.81 30.00
CA PRO A 148 9.29 -4.27 31.32
C PRO A 148 10.16 -5.26 32.10
N GLN A 149 11.33 -4.80 32.53
CA GLN A 149 12.31 -5.58 33.30
C GLN A 149 12.94 -6.74 32.50
N MET A 150 13.86 -6.41 31.58
CA MET A 150 15.05 -7.24 31.44
C MET A 150 15.93 -6.99 32.66
N ASN A 151 16.23 -8.04 33.43
CA ASN A 151 17.07 -7.96 34.63
C ASN A 151 18.53 -8.33 34.29
N CYS A 152 19.01 -7.84 33.16
CA CYS A 152 20.36 -8.05 32.64
C CYS A 152 20.99 -6.71 32.24
N SER A 153 22.29 -6.61 32.39
CA SER A 153 23.10 -5.50 31.89
C SER A 153 23.15 -5.52 30.36
N LEU A 154 23.45 -4.37 29.73
CA LEU A 154 23.76 -4.34 28.29
C LEU A 154 24.90 -5.34 27.96
N GLY A 155 25.88 -5.49 28.85
CA GLY A 155 26.95 -6.49 28.77
C GLY A 155 26.46 -7.92 28.65
N GLU A 156 25.47 -8.32 29.44
CA GLU A 156 24.83 -9.64 29.35
C GLU A 156 23.96 -9.76 28.10
N LEU A 157 23.27 -8.69 27.68
CA LEU A 157 22.55 -8.64 26.40
C LEU A 157 23.47 -8.98 25.20
N PHE A 158 24.70 -8.47 25.18
CA PHE A 158 25.72 -8.86 24.18
C PHE A 158 26.18 -10.31 24.28
N SER A 159 26.04 -10.95 25.44
CA SER A 159 26.38 -12.37 25.60
C SER A 159 25.30 -13.33 25.08
N PHE A 160 24.12 -12.83 24.69
CA PHE A 160 22.99 -13.64 24.23
C PHE A 160 22.84 -13.76 22.70
N GLY A 161 23.67 -13.08 21.89
CA GLY A 161 23.76 -13.34 20.44
C GLY A 161 24.15 -12.12 19.59
N CYS A 162 24.41 -12.37 18.30
CA CYS A 162 24.74 -11.31 17.34
C CYS A 162 23.50 -10.49 16.97
N ILE A 163 23.59 -9.16 17.11
CA ILE A 163 22.57 -8.23 16.62
C ILE A 163 22.89 -7.96 15.15
N GLU A 164 22.02 -8.38 14.23
CA GLU A 164 22.27 -8.23 12.79
C GLU A 164 21.83 -6.85 12.28
N CYS A 165 20.80 -6.24 12.87
CA CYS A 165 20.24 -4.97 12.42
C CYS A 165 19.89 -4.01 13.58
N VAL A 166 20.15 -2.71 13.40
CA VAL A 166 19.77 -1.62 14.30
C VAL A 166 19.00 -0.55 13.52
N GLU A 167 17.76 -0.27 13.93
CA GLU A 167 16.93 0.82 13.39
C GLU A 167 16.70 1.92 14.43
N ILE A 168 16.99 3.17 14.07
CA ILE A 168 16.77 4.37 14.88
C ILE A 168 15.69 5.21 14.20
N ASN A 169 14.52 5.33 14.82
CA ASN A 169 13.37 6.04 14.25
C ASN A 169 12.95 7.19 15.18
N ALA A 170 13.44 8.39 14.86
CA ALA A 170 13.31 9.61 15.64
C ALA A 170 12.85 10.80 14.76
N PRO A 171 11.64 10.74 14.16
CA PRO A 171 11.17 11.74 13.21
C PRO A 171 10.67 13.05 13.86
N SER A 172 10.41 13.06 15.17
CA SER A 172 9.74 14.16 15.88
C SER A 172 10.42 14.62 17.18
N LEU A 173 11.53 13.98 17.57
CA LEU A 173 12.36 14.35 18.70
C LEU A 173 13.83 14.13 18.32
N CYS A 174 14.70 15.10 18.58
CA CYS A 174 16.14 14.86 18.57
C CYS A 174 16.50 14.08 19.85
N PRO A 175 16.98 12.82 19.76
CA PRO A 175 17.43 12.10 20.95
C PRO A 175 18.64 12.82 21.55
N THR A 176 18.73 12.84 22.88
CA THR A 176 19.89 13.40 23.58
C THR A 176 21.17 12.66 23.20
N PRO A 177 22.36 13.28 23.25
CA PRO A 177 23.63 12.59 23.00
C PRO A 177 23.81 11.31 23.85
N SER A 178 23.29 11.30 25.08
CA SER A 178 23.24 10.12 25.97
C SER A 178 22.34 8.99 25.48
N GLU A 179 21.21 9.28 24.85
CA GLU A 179 20.32 8.28 24.26
C GLU A 179 20.94 7.71 22.97
N TRP A 180 21.58 8.55 22.15
CA TRP A 180 22.42 8.09 21.05
C TRP A 180 23.50 7.15 21.55
N LEU A 181 24.38 7.60 22.46
CA LEU A 181 25.47 6.80 23.05
C LEU A 181 24.99 5.44 23.57
N SER A 182 23.79 5.38 24.15
CA SER A 182 23.20 4.13 24.62
C SER A 182 22.84 3.17 23.48
N CYS A 183 22.27 3.65 22.37
CA CYS A 183 22.06 2.84 21.15
C CYS A 183 23.39 2.51 20.42
N LEU A 184 24.39 3.40 20.48
CA LEU A 184 25.74 3.18 19.91
C LEU A 184 26.49 2.03 20.58
N VAL A 185 26.43 1.95 21.91
CA VAL A 185 27.04 0.85 22.68
C VAL A 185 26.47 -0.49 22.22
N VAL A 186 25.21 -0.51 21.75
CA VAL A 186 24.52 -1.71 21.25
C VAL A 186 24.80 -2.02 19.77
N ALA A 187 25.33 -1.06 19.00
CA ALA A 187 25.57 -1.24 17.56
C ALA A 187 26.89 -1.97 17.19
N ARG A 188 27.69 -2.39 18.17
CA ARG A 188 28.95 -3.12 17.92
C ARG A 188 28.67 -4.51 17.35
N GLY A 189 29.22 -4.80 16.18
CA GLY A 189 29.06 -6.10 15.51
C GLY A 189 27.85 -6.22 14.58
N VAL A 190 27.13 -5.13 14.32
CA VAL A 190 25.92 -5.09 13.48
C VAL A 190 26.24 -5.13 11.98
N GLU A 191 25.40 -5.81 11.19
CA GLU A 191 25.50 -5.89 9.72
C GLU A 191 24.63 -4.85 8.99
N GLU A 192 23.49 -4.44 9.55
CA GLU A 192 22.61 -3.40 8.99
C GLU A 192 22.34 -2.22 9.96
N LEU A 193 22.50 -0.99 9.49
CA LEU A 193 22.14 0.23 10.22
C LEU A 193 21.06 0.98 9.46
N ARG A 194 19.97 1.35 10.14
CA ARG A 194 18.88 2.16 9.56
C ARG A 194 18.60 3.37 10.45
N ILE A 195 18.60 4.57 9.89
CA ILE A 195 18.37 5.81 10.64
C ILE A 195 17.34 6.68 9.92
N LYS A 196 16.26 7.00 10.62
CA LYS A 196 15.20 7.90 10.19
C LYS A 196 15.04 8.99 11.24
N ALA A 197 15.69 10.14 11.00
CA ALA A 197 15.73 11.24 11.96
C ALA A 197 15.84 12.59 11.23
N ALA A 198 15.41 13.67 11.88
CA ALA A 198 15.61 15.01 11.32
C ALA A 198 17.07 15.51 11.45
N THR A 199 17.76 15.07 12.52
CA THR A 199 19.18 15.34 12.76
C THR A 199 19.85 14.14 13.41
N VAL A 200 21.17 14.02 13.24
CA VAL A 200 21.99 13.00 13.89
C VAL A 200 23.24 13.70 14.44
N PRO A 201 23.61 13.50 15.72
CA PRO A 201 24.84 14.07 16.26
C PRO A 201 26.04 13.34 15.63
N LEU A 202 26.96 14.12 15.06
CA LEU A 202 27.93 13.62 14.09
C LEU A 202 28.99 12.72 14.71
N ASN A 203 29.50 13.07 15.89
CA ASN A 203 30.58 12.35 16.56
C ASN A 203 30.14 10.92 16.91
N GLU A 204 28.90 10.80 17.36
CA GLU A 204 28.19 9.57 17.67
C GLU A 204 28.05 8.67 16.43
N LEU A 205 27.65 9.23 15.29
CA LEU A 205 27.57 8.47 14.03
C LEU A 205 28.95 8.03 13.52
N LEU A 206 29.98 8.87 13.65
CA LEU A 206 31.36 8.51 13.32
C LEU A 206 31.89 7.38 14.21
N LEU A 207 31.62 7.47 15.53
CA LEU A 207 31.95 6.41 16.50
C LEU A 207 31.23 5.10 16.17
N LEU A 208 29.97 5.14 15.73
CA LEU A 208 29.24 3.95 15.28
C LEU A 208 29.95 3.29 14.11
N LEU A 209 30.15 4.04 13.01
CA LEU A 209 30.74 3.54 11.77
C LEU A 209 32.12 2.92 12.03
N TYR A 210 32.94 3.56 12.86
CA TYR A 210 34.22 3.02 13.29
C TYR A 210 34.08 1.74 14.14
N SER A 211 33.16 1.72 15.11
CA SER A 211 32.96 0.56 16.00
C SER A 211 32.35 -0.67 15.33
N SER A 212 31.63 -0.48 14.22
CA SER A 212 30.97 -1.53 13.43
C SER A 212 31.72 -1.81 12.10
N ALA A 213 32.91 -1.23 11.90
CA ALA A 213 33.68 -1.29 10.66
C ALA A 213 33.97 -2.70 10.13
N ALA A 214 34.04 -3.69 11.04
CA ALA A 214 34.30 -5.09 10.72
C ALA A 214 33.05 -5.89 10.29
N THR A 215 31.83 -5.38 10.51
CA THR A 215 30.58 -6.13 10.31
C THR A 215 29.57 -5.42 9.42
N LEU A 216 29.56 -4.08 9.41
CA LEU A 216 28.51 -3.30 8.77
C LEU A 216 28.54 -3.41 7.23
N ARG A 217 27.44 -3.89 6.65
CA ARG A 217 27.23 -4.09 5.20
C ARG A 217 26.15 -3.18 4.62
N VAL A 218 25.09 -2.90 5.36
CA VAL A 218 23.95 -2.10 4.88
C VAL A 218 23.81 -0.85 5.73
N VAL A 219 23.68 0.31 5.08
CA VAL A 219 23.37 1.58 5.74
C VAL A 219 22.20 2.25 5.04
N GLU A 220 21.11 2.48 5.75
CA GLU A 220 19.93 3.23 5.32
C GLU A 220 19.81 4.51 6.15
N MET A 221 19.73 5.67 5.51
CA MET A 221 19.57 6.97 6.17
C MET A 221 18.52 7.81 5.45
N THR A 222 17.51 8.30 6.19
CA THR A 222 16.36 8.99 5.59
C THR A 222 16.06 10.32 6.31
N GLY A 223 15.97 11.40 5.53
CA GLY A 223 15.60 12.74 6.00
C GLY A 223 16.68 13.51 6.79
N ILE A 224 17.93 13.03 6.77
CA ILE A 224 19.04 13.54 7.59
C ILE A 224 19.89 14.56 6.82
N ALA A 225 20.53 15.50 7.52
CA ALA A 225 21.62 16.31 6.98
C ALA A 225 22.98 15.64 7.27
N LEU A 226 23.77 15.36 6.23
CA LEU A 226 25.12 14.78 6.32
C LEU A 226 26.18 15.84 5.95
N PRO A 227 27.32 15.92 6.66
CA PRO A 227 28.34 16.92 6.40
C PRO A 227 29.26 16.58 5.21
N ARG A 228 29.43 15.28 4.89
CA ARG A 228 30.24 14.76 3.78
C ARG A 228 30.05 13.25 3.63
N LEU A 229 30.24 12.71 2.42
CA LEU A 229 30.12 11.26 2.16
C LEU A 229 31.33 10.46 2.67
N GLN A 230 32.52 11.09 2.75
CA GLN A 230 33.76 10.46 3.20
C GLN A 230 33.65 9.75 4.56
N MET A 231 32.69 10.12 5.41
CA MET A 231 32.49 9.49 6.72
C MET A 231 32.22 7.98 6.64
N PHE A 232 31.59 7.50 5.56
CA PHE A 232 31.34 6.07 5.39
C PHE A 232 32.61 5.24 5.17
N ALA A 233 33.73 5.87 4.77
CA ALA A 233 35.03 5.19 4.63
C ALA A 233 35.55 4.56 5.95
N LEU A 234 35.00 4.96 7.10
CA LEU A 234 35.26 4.31 8.39
C LEU A 234 34.76 2.86 8.46
N ALA A 235 33.79 2.47 7.61
CA ALA A 235 33.22 1.13 7.51
C ALA A 235 33.39 0.57 6.09
N PRO A 236 34.59 0.09 5.70
CA PRO A 236 34.91 -0.29 4.32
C PRO A 236 34.17 -1.54 3.80
N ARG A 237 33.45 -2.25 4.67
CA ARG A 237 32.64 -3.44 4.34
C ARG A 237 31.22 -3.13 3.87
N ILE A 238 30.81 -1.85 3.81
CA ILE A 238 29.48 -1.46 3.32
C ILE A 238 29.31 -1.93 1.85
N GLU A 239 28.34 -2.83 1.64
CA GLU A 239 27.91 -3.34 0.35
C GLU A 239 26.73 -2.53 -0.23
N VAL A 240 25.89 -1.94 0.64
CA VAL A 240 24.67 -1.22 0.26
C VAL A 240 24.54 0.08 1.06
N LEU A 241 24.49 1.21 0.35
CA LEU A 241 24.27 2.53 0.94
C LEU A 241 22.98 3.14 0.36
N LEU A 242 22.00 3.42 1.22
CA LEU A 242 20.70 3.98 0.88
C LEU A 242 20.49 5.32 1.59
N LEU A 243 20.43 6.42 0.85
CA LEU A 243 20.28 7.78 1.35
C LEU A 243 19.03 8.40 0.69
N HIS A 244 17.91 8.50 1.41
CA HIS A 244 16.65 9.01 0.83
C HIS A 244 16.27 10.37 1.43
N ASN A 245 16.01 11.36 0.58
CA ASN A 245 15.76 12.75 0.99
C ASN A 245 16.86 13.34 1.91
N VAL A 246 18.09 12.83 1.82
CA VAL A 246 19.23 13.31 2.63
C VAL A 246 19.77 14.61 2.04
N THR A 247 20.10 15.58 2.88
CA THR A 247 20.85 16.77 2.44
C THR A 247 22.32 16.53 2.68
N VAL A 248 23.15 16.54 1.64
CA VAL A 248 24.59 16.36 1.78
C VAL A 248 25.26 17.71 1.57
N HIS A 249 25.94 18.20 2.60
CA HIS A 249 26.71 19.43 2.50
C HIS A 249 28.04 19.17 1.77
N PRO A 250 28.49 20.13 0.93
CA PRO A 250 29.83 20.10 0.36
C PRO A 250 30.90 20.34 1.44
N HIS A 251 32.14 19.92 1.16
CA HIS A 251 33.27 20.13 2.08
C HIS A 251 33.54 21.63 2.26
N SER A 252 33.13 22.21 3.38
CA SER A 252 33.73 23.45 3.86
C SER A 252 35.15 23.14 4.34
N VAL A 253 36.14 23.72 3.66
CA VAL A 253 37.52 23.71 4.17
C VAL A 253 37.54 24.57 5.43
N VAL A 254 37.58 23.93 6.60
CA VAL A 254 37.90 24.60 7.86
C VAL A 254 39.41 24.86 7.86
N GLY A 255 39.80 25.93 7.18
CA GLY A 255 41.15 26.48 7.17
C GLY A 255 41.32 27.47 8.31
N SER A 256 42.26 27.18 9.20
CA SER A 256 42.62 28.02 10.35
C SER A 256 43.48 29.22 9.95
N GLU A 257 43.44 30.22 10.84
CA GLU A 257 44.46 31.26 11.03
C GLU A 257 44.61 32.38 9.99
N LYS A 258 44.64 33.61 10.52
CA LYS A 258 45.10 34.81 9.82
C LYS A 258 46.62 34.71 9.64
N GLY A 259 47.09 34.56 8.40
CA GLY A 259 48.47 34.77 8.02
C GLY A 259 48.53 35.79 6.88
N GLU A 260 49.13 36.96 7.13
CA GLU A 260 49.45 37.92 6.07
C GLU A 260 50.69 37.42 5.29
N GLY A 261 50.62 37.32 3.96
CA GLY A 261 51.76 36.84 3.17
C GLY A 261 51.46 36.60 1.69
N GLN A 262 51.99 37.49 0.85
CA GLN A 262 51.97 37.54 -0.62
C GLN A 262 52.11 36.20 -1.38
N GLY A 263 51.47 36.08 -2.55
CA GLY A 263 51.84 35.08 -3.57
C GLY A 263 50.80 34.90 -4.69
N ASN A 264 51.18 35.16 -5.95
CA ASN A 264 50.33 34.91 -7.12
C ASN A 264 50.27 33.41 -7.45
N GLU A 265 49.07 32.82 -7.43
CA GLU A 265 48.62 31.81 -8.42
C GLU A 265 47.10 31.66 -8.36
N GLN A 266 46.41 31.71 -9.51
CA GLN A 266 44.95 31.58 -9.57
C GLN A 266 44.52 30.13 -9.40
N SER A 267 44.43 29.69 -8.15
CA SER A 267 43.66 28.49 -7.80
C SER A 267 42.20 28.62 -8.28
N PRO A 268 41.60 27.55 -8.86
CA PRO A 268 40.20 27.60 -9.24
C PRO A 268 39.32 27.77 -7.99
N PRO A 269 38.15 28.42 -8.11
CA PRO A 269 37.29 28.68 -6.96
C PRO A 269 36.88 27.36 -6.29
N PRO A 270 36.76 27.33 -4.94
CA PRO A 270 36.45 26.10 -4.20
C PRO A 270 35.13 25.52 -4.70
N THR A 271 35.20 24.35 -5.34
CA THR A 271 34.01 23.68 -5.89
C THR A 271 33.14 23.19 -4.75
N ASN A 272 32.08 23.94 -4.48
CA ASN A 272 31.10 23.70 -3.41
C ASN A 272 30.17 22.51 -3.73
N ARG A 273 30.76 21.39 -4.21
CA ARG A 273 30.10 20.17 -4.68
C ARG A 273 30.35 18.99 -3.76
N VAL A 274 29.41 18.06 -3.76
CA VAL A 274 29.49 16.78 -3.05
C VAL A 274 30.16 15.75 -3.96
N ARG A 275 31.43 15.42 -3.68
CA ARG A 275 32.21 14.47 -4.48
C ARG A 275 31.76 13.03 -4.22
N LEU A 276 31.20 12.36 -5.23
CA LEU A 276 30.85 10.94 -5.11
C LEU A 276 32.08 10.03 -5.06
N SER A 277 33.25 10.52 -5.51
CA SER A 277 34.54 9.83 -5.34
C SER A 277 34.99 9.67 -3.89
N ASP A 278 34.38 10.37 -2.92
CA ASP A 278 34.57 10.11 -1.48
C ASP A 278 34.14 8.66 -1.10
N LEU A 279 33.22 8.06 -1.85
CA LEU A 279 32.76 6.68 -1.65
C LEU A 279 33.72 5.64 -2.23
N ALA A 280 34.78 6.03 -2.96
CA ALA A 280 35.74 5.11 -3.57
C ALA A 280 36.53 4.27 -2.53
N ALA A 281 36.53 4.66 -1.26
CA ALA A 281 37.07 3.83 -0.18
C ALA A 281 36.23 2.56 0.09
N LEU A 282 34.94 2.54 -0.30
CA LEU A 282 34.02 1.42 -0.10
C LEU A 282 34.20 0.36 -1.19
N GLN A 283 35.30 -0.39 -1.10
CA GLN A 283 35.70 -1.43 -2.07
C GLN A 283 34.76 -2.64 -2.13
N GLN A 284 33.67 -2.69 -1.36
CA GLN A 284 32.61 -3.70 -1.46
C GLN A 284 31.25 -3.12 -1.88
N LEU A 285 31.14 -1.81 -2.15
CA LEU A 285 29.87 -1.16 -2.45
C LEU A 285 29.30 -1.65 -3.78
N ARG A 286 28.18 -2.38 -3.72
CA ARG A 286 27.43 -2.92 -4.87
C ARG A 286 26.22 -2.08 -5.23
N ARG A 287 25.59 -1.43 -4.25
CA ARG A 287 24.41 -0.59 -4.46
C ARG A 287 24.55 0.76 -3.77
N LEU A 288 24.38 1.82 -4.56
CA LEU A 288 24.26 3.19 -4.09
C LEU A 288 22.88 3.71 -4.47
N ASP A 289 22.08 4.07 -3.47
CA ASP A 289 20.82 4.79 -3.65
C ASP A 289 20.92 6.12 -2.93
N MET A 290 20.71 7.22 -3.66
CA MET A 290 20.72 8.59 -3.15
C MET A 290 19.45 9.34 -3.57
N ALA A 291 18.33 8.64 -3.79
CA ALA A 291 17.16 9.26 -4.43
C ALA A 291 16.61 10.47 -3.65
N ASN A 292 16.37 11.56 -4.39
CA ASN A 292 15.93 12.88 -3.93
C ASN A 292 16.89 13.53 -2.91
N CYS A 293 18.17 13.17 -2.91
CA CYS A 293 19.16 13.86 -2.08
C CYS A 293 19.41 15.28 -2.58
N LYS A 294 19.60 16.21 -1.62
CA LYS A 294 19.89 17.62 -1.89
C LYS A 294 21.39 17.87 -1.82
N GLY A 295 21.95 18.36 -2.93
CA GLY A 295 23.36 18.72 -3.09
C GLY A 295 23.68 18.94 -4.57
N ASP A 296 24.75 19.70 -4.88
CA ASP A 296 25.34 19.71 -6.22
C ASP A 296 26.36 18.57 -6.26
N PHE A 297 25.97 17.41 -6.77
CA PHE A 297 26.84 16.23 -6.81
C PHE A 297 27.87 16.37 -7.92
N ASP A 298 29.07 15.88 -7.65
CA ASP A 298 30.15 15.74 -8.62
C ASP A 298 30.43 14.25 -8.80
N CYS A 299 30.08 13.71 -9.96
CA CYS A 299 30.33 12.30 -10.28
C CYS A 299 31.79 12.03 -10.68
N ALA A 300 32.66 13.04 -10.74
CA ALA A 300 34.07 12.86 -11.08
C ALA A 300 34.75 11.85 -10.14
N GLY A 301 35.35 10.82 -10.75
CA GLY A 301 36.05 9.74 -10.05
C GLY A 301 35.15 8.68 -9.42
N ILE A 302 33.83 8.69 -9.62
CA ILE A 302 32.93 7.60 -9.18
C ILE A 302 33.31 6.25 -9.82
N SER A 303 33.94 6.26 -10.99
CA SER A 303 34.49 5.07 -11.67
C SER A 303 35.50 4.28 -10.83
N ARG A 304 36.06 4.87 -9.76
CA ARG A 304 36.91 4.18 -8.77
C ARG A 304 36.12 3.22 -7.85
N CYS A 305 34.79 3.32 -7.81
CA CYS A 305 33.90 2.41 -7.09
C CYS A 305 33.67 1.14 -7.93
N CYS A 306 34.71 0.32 -8.11
CA CYS A 306 34.78 -0.73 -9.12
C CYS A 306 33.72 -1.84 -9.02
N PHE A 307 33.03 -1.99 -7.89
CA PHE A 307 32.08 -3.08 -7.64
C PHE A 307 30.61 -2.66 -7.66
N LEU A 308 30.32 -1.37 -7.93
CA LEU A 308 28.95 -0.88 -8.09
C LEU A 308 28.24 -1.59 -9.23
N ARG A 309 27.04 -2.13 -8.94
CA ARG A 309 26.11 -2.75 -9.88
C ARG A 309 24.85 -1.95 -10.08
N SER A 310 24.38 -1.26 -9.05
CA SER A 310 23.13 -0.47 -9.07
C SER A 310 23.37 0.92 -8.50
N VAL A 311 23.08 1.95 -9.30
CA VAL A 311 23.27 3.37 -8.94
C VAL A 311 21.97 4.13 -9.16
N HIS A 312 21.41 4.69 -8.10
CA HIS A 312 20.15 5.41 -8.10
C HIS A 312 20.35 6.85 -7.62
N LEU A 313 20.29 7.81 -8.54
CA LEU A 313 20.45 9.26 -8.30
C LEU A 313 19.21 10.05 -8.73
N SER A 314 18.04 9.40 -8.81
CA SER A 314 16.80 10.05 -9.25
C SER A 314 16.44 11.24 -8.35
N GLY A 315 16.02 12.36 -8.94
CA GLY A 315 15.72 13.60 -8.22
C GLY A 315 16.93 14.36 -7.67
N CYS A 316 18.16 13.92 -7.97
CA CYS A 316 19.39 14.67 -7.66
C CYS A 316 19.75 15.65 -8.78
N ASN A 317 20.65 16.61 -8.50
CA ASN A 317 21.10 17.63 -9.46
C ASN A 317 22.14 17.12 -10.48
N VAL A 318 21.95 15.91 -11.02
CA VAL A 318 22.83 15.31 -12.05
C VAL A 318 22.63 16.03 -13.39
N LYS A 319 23.74 16.29 -14.10
CA LYS A 319 23.79 17.02 -15.38
C LYS A 319 24.61 16.23 -16.41
N ASP A 320 24.62 16.67 -17.66
CA ASP A 320 25.36 16.01 -18.75
C ASP A 320 26.85 15.82 -18.46
N THR A 321 27.47 16.74 -17.72
CA THR A 321 28.89 16.65 -17.30
C THR A 321 29.19 15.43 -16.43
N ASP A 322 28.19 14.86 -15.75
CA ASP A 322 28.33 13.69 -14.88
C ASP A 322 28.25 12.37 -15.65
N ILE A 323 27.56 12.35 -16.80
CA ILE A 323 27.24 11.13 -17.54
C ILE A 323 28.48 10.37 -18.04
N PRO A 324 29.56 11.00 -18.54
CA PRO A 324 30.79 10.29 -18.89
C PRO A 324 31.40 9.50 -17.73
N HIS A 325 31.27 10.00 -16.49
CA HIS A 325 31.79 9.30 -15.31
C HIS A 325 30.91 8.11 -14.90
N LEU A 326 29.59 8.23 -15.06
CA LEU A 326 28.64 7.13 -14.83
C LEU A 326 28.78 6.03 -15.91
N GLY A 327 29.00 6.42 -17.16
CA GLY A 327 29.27 5.48 -18.27
C GLY A 327 30.60 4.73 -18.16
N GLN A 328 31.54 5.19 -17.31
CA GLN A 328 32.83 4.54 -17.06
C GLN A 328 32.81 3.59 -15.84
N LEU A 329 31.66 3.38 -15.19
CA LEU A 329 31.55 2.43 -14.08
C LEU A 329 31.70 0.98 -14.60
N PRO A 330 32.71 0.21 -14.15
CA PRO A 330 33.12 -1.02 -14.82
C PRO A 330 32.18 -2.21 -14.61
N CYS A 331 31.31 -2.17 -13.60
CA CYS A 331 30.42 -3.27 -13.22
C CYS A 331 28.93 -2.86 -13.09
N VAL A 332 28.57 -1.62 -13.50
CA VAL A 332 27.20 -1.13 -13.36
C VAL A 332 26.27 -1.82 -14.36
N GLU A 333 25.16 -2.34 -13.84
CA GLU A 333 24.09 -3.02 -14.56
C GLU A 333 22.79 -2.20 -14.53
N GLU A 334 22.54 -1.44 -13.45
CA GLU A 334 21.34 -0.62 -13.28
C GLU A 334 21.69 0.84 -12.99
N LEU A 335 21.07 1.77 -13.72
CA LEU A 335 21.27 3.20 -13.58
C LEU A 335 19.94 3.95 -13.58
N PHE A 336 19.59 4.56 -12.45
CA PHE A 336 18.34 5.29 -12.25
C PHE A 336 18.62 6.79 -12.08
N LEU A 337 18.18 7.58 -13.08
CA LEU A 337 18.39 9.01 -13.23
C LEU A 337 17.05 9.74 -13.50
N ALA A 338 15.94 9.22 -12.96
CA ALA A 338 14.63 9.85 -13.13
C ALA A 338 14.60 11.25 -12.48
N ARG A 339 13.85 12.21 -13.03
CA ARG A 339 13.73 13.57 -12.47
C ARG A 339 15.07 14.32 -12.32
N THR A 340 16.02 14.08 -13.22
CA THR A 340 17.32 14.78 -13.30
C THR A 340 17.31 15.83 -14.41
N ARG A 341 18.38 16.65 -14.49
CA ARG A 341 18.55 17.70 -15.52
C ARG A 341 19.43 17.24 -16.69
N VAL A 342 19.47 15.94 -16.92
CA VAL A 342 20.23 15.33 -18.00
C VAL A 342 19.47 15.53 -19.31
N THR A 343 20.16 16.07 -20.30
CA THR A 343 19.73 16.27 -21.69
C THR A 343 20.43 15.29 -22.65
N ASN A 344 21.71 14.98 -22.42
CA ASN A 344 22.51 14.10 -23.27
C ASN A 344 23.04 12.87 -22.52
N VAL A 345 22.74 11.67 -23.04
CA VAL A 345 23.16 10.39 -22.47
C VAL A 345 24.13 9.59 -23.35
N GLN A 346 24.63 10.16 -24.46
CA GLN A 346 25.45 9.45 -25.43
C GLN A 346 26.70 8.80 -24.83
N ALA A 347 27.29 9.43 -23.81
CA ALA A 347 28.48 8.92 -23.13
C ALA A 347 28.24 7.60 -22.38
N LEU A 348 26.98 7.22 -22.10
CA LEU A 348 26.66 5.90 -21.53
C LEU A 348 27.02 4.73 -22.46
N ARG A 349 27.29 4.95 -23.75
CA ARG A 349 27.78 3.94 -24.70
C ARG A 349 29.07 3.21 -24.24
N ALA A 350 29.83 3.81 -23.31
CA ALA A 350 30.99 3.20 -22.67
C ALA A 350 30.63 2.12 -21.62
N GLY A 351 29.43 2.20 -21.02
CA GLY A 351 28.99 1.35 -19.92
C GLY A 351 28.54 -0.03 -20.39
N LYS A 352 29.47 -0.85 -20.87
CA LYS A 352 29.16 -2.14 -21.52
C LYS A 352 28.41 -3.16 -20.64
N GLY A 353 28.38 -2.98 -19.32
CA GLY A 353 27.59 -3.79 -18.38
C GLY A 353 26.10 -3.40 -18.23
N LEU A 354 25.68 -2.22 -18.72
CA LEU A 354 24.35 -1.67 -18.49
C LEU A 354 23.24 -2.58 -19.03
N ARG A 355 22.28 -2.90 -18.15
CA ARG A 355 21.08 -3.71 -18.41
C ARG A 355 19.77 -2.94 -18.30
N PHE A 356 19.70 -2.00 -17.37
CA PHE A 356 18.52 -1.16 -17.14
C PHE A 356 18.95 0.30 -16.95
N ILE A 357 18.41 1.18 -17.79
CA ILE A 357 18.54 2.63 -17.66
C ILE A 357 17.13 3.21 -17.45
N GLN A 358 16.95 3.98 -16.38
CA GLN A 358 15.75 4.78 -16.14
C GLN A 358 16.09 6.27 -16.18
N LEU A 359 15.45 6.99 -17.09
CA LEU A 359 15.61 8.42 -17.36
C LEU A 359 14.26 9.16 -17.27
N SER A 360 13.23 8.54 -16.68
CA SER A 360 11.88 9.11 -16.74
C SER A 360 11.75 10.45 -16.02
N ASN A 361 10.97 11.36 -16.57
CA ASN A 361 10.86 12.76 -16.10
C ASN A 361 12.20 13.55 -16.12
N SER A 362 13.16 13.15 -16.96
CA SER A 362 14.39 13.94 -17.22
C SER A 362 14.21 14.82 -18.47
N GLN A 363 15.25 15.58 -18.84
CA GLN A 363 15.23 16.51 -19.96
C GLN A 363 15.83 15.91 -21.25
N VAL A 364 16.07 14.60 -21.31
CA VAL A 364 16.66 13.92 -22.46
C VAL A 364 15.83 14.15 -23.72
N ASP A 365 16.49 14.54 -24.81
CA ASP A 365 15.92 14.72 -26.14
C ASP A 365 16.42 13.64 -27.12
N SER A 366 16.01 13.73 -28.39
CA SER A 366 16.37 12.75 -29.43
C SER A 366 17.88 12.67 -29.68
N ASP A 367 18.57 13.82 -29.70
CA ASP A 367 20.00 13.90 -30.01
C ASP A 367 20.82 13.29 -28.88
N GLY A 368 20.35 13.43 -27.64
CA GLY A 368 20.94 12.83 -26.45
C GLY A 368 21.00 11.30 -26.41
N LEU A 369 20.26 10.58 -27.25
CA LEU A 369 20.12 9.11 -27.18
C LEU A 369 21.19 8.30 -27.95
N ASP A 370 21.95 8.92 -28.86
CA ASP A 370 22.85 8.17 -29.74
C ASP A 370 23.93 7.38 -28.98
N GLY A 371 24.23 6.18 -29.46
CA GLY A 371 25.16 5.24 -28.86
C GLY A 371 24.53 4.26 -27.86
N LEU A 372 23.33 4.51 -27.33
CA LEU A 372 22.61 3.54 -26.48
C LEU A 372 22.31 2.23 -27.22
N GLN A 373 22.09 2.27 -28.53
CA GLN A 373 21.92 1.11 -29.39
C GLN A 373 23.15 0.19 -29.45
N THR A 374 24.33 0.65 -28.99
CA THR A 374 25.59 -0.11 -28.97
C THR A 374 25.84 -0.85 -27.65
N LEU A 375 24.87 -0.85 -26.74
CA LEU A 375 24.97 -1.51 -25.44
C LEU A 375 24.54 -2.98 -25.52
N PRO A 376 25.47 -3.95 -25.34
CA PRO A 376 25.23 -5.35 -25.66
C PRO A 376 24.22 -6.05 -24.72
N TYR A 377 23.97 -5.49 -23.53
CA TYR A 377 23.12 -6.10 -22.51
C TYR A 377 21.92 -5.23 -22.07
N LEU A 378 21.67 -4.08 -22.72
CA LEU A 378 20.60 -3.16 -22.36
C LEU A 378 19.22 -3.75 -22.67
N THR A 379 18.61 -4.41 -21.69
CA THR A 379 17.30 -5.06 -21.83
C THR A 379 16.13 -4.13 -21.52
N ARG A 380 16.33 -3.10 -20.71
CA ARG A 380 15.25 -2.18 -20.29
C ARG A 380 15.68 -0.72 -20.41
N LEU A 381 14.84 0.10 -21.05
CA LEU A 381 15.01 1.55 -21.15
C LEU A 381 13.69 2.26 -20.84
N ASP A 382 13.70 3.13 -19.82
CA ASP A 382 12.56 3.97 -19.45
C ASP A 382 12.87 5.45 -19.74
N LEU A 383 12.23 5.98 -20.79
CA LEU A 383 12.31 7.36 -21.26
C LEU A 383 10.96 8.09 -21.08
N SER A 384 10.05 7.58 -20.25
CA SER A 384 8.73 8.22 -20.06
C SER A 384 8.83 9.64 -19.51
N SER A 385 7.96 10.55 -19.95
CA SER A 385 7.99 11.97 -19.55
C SER A 385 9.31 12.69 -19.86
N THR A 386 9.96 12.38 -20.99
CA THR A 386 11.16 13.09 -21.51
C THR A 386 10.84 13.91 -22.78
N LEU A 387 11.81 14.66 -23.29
CA LEU A 387 11.66 15.56 -24.46
C LEU A 387 11.92 14.87 -25.81
N VAL A 388 12.12 13.56 -25.80
CA VAL A 388 12.41 12.73 -26.98
C VAL A 388 11.29 12.81 -28.03
N ARG A 389 11.68 13.01 -29.30
CA ARG A 389 10.79 13.04 -30.48
C ARG A 389 11.08 11.94 -31.49
N ASP A 390 12.31 11.45 -31.51
CA ASP A 390 12.81 10.41 -32.41
C ASP A 390 13.67 9.42 -31.60
N VAL A 391 13.45 8.12 -31.82
CA VAL A 391 14.16 6.99 -31.22
C VAL A 391 14.64 5.99 -32.28
N ASN A 392 14.66 6.39 -33.56
CA ASN A 392 15.03 5.53 -34.68
C ASN A 392 16.47 5.02 -34.56
N CYS A 393 17.35 5.75 -33.87
CA CYS A 393 18.69 5.32 -33.48
C CYS A 393 18.67 4.01 -32.67
N LEU A 394 17.67 3.80 -31.80
CA LEU A 394 17.52 2.59 -31.00
C LEU A 394 17.19 1.35 -31.84
N GLY A 395 16.69 1.50 -33.07
CA GLY A 395 16.27 0.40 -33.96
C GLY A 395 17.38 -0.59 -34.36
N GLN A 396 18.64 -0.31 -34.02
CA GLN A 396 19.77 -1.23 -34.18
C GLN A 396 20.12 -2.04 -32.92
N SER A 397 19.46 -1.79 -31.79
CA SER A 397 19.72 -2.52 -30.54
C SER A 397 19.42 -4.02 -30.69
N GLN A 398 20.35 -4.85 -30.24
CA GLN A 398 20.26 -6.31 -30.30
C GLN A 398 19.74 -6.93 -28.98
N SER A 399 19.52 -6.10 -27.95
CA SER A 399 19.34 -6.54 -26.56
C SER A 399 18.06 -6.00 -25.90
N LEU A 400 17.43 -4.96 -26.47
CA LEU A 400 16.31 -4.25 -25.84
C LEU A 400 15.01 -5.08 -25.85
N VAL A 401 14.47 -5.35 -24.66
CA VAL A 401 13.26 -6.15 -24.42
C VAL A 401 12.07 -5.28 -23.98
N TYR A 402 12.34 -4.22 -23.21
CA TYR A 402 11.36 -3.28 -22.70
C TYR A 402 11.75 -1.84 -23.05
N LEU A 403 10.84 -1.10 -23.68
CA LEU A 403 10.98 0.32 -23.98
C LEU A 403 9.74 1.09 -23.53
N ASN A 404 9.92 2.09 -22.66
CA ASN A 404 8.86 3.00 -22.25
C ASN A 404 9.11 4.41 -22.77
N LEU A 405 8.18 4.90 -23.58
CA LEU A 405 8.13 6.23 -24.20
C LEU A 405 6.81 6.94 -23.89
N ALA A 406 6.11 6.52 -22.82
CA ALA A 406 4.84 7.13 -22.44
C ALA A 406 5.02 8.61 -22.06
N THR A 407 4.09 9.47 -22.52
CA THR A 407 4.07 10.91 -22.26
C THR A 407 5.35 11.61 -22.74
N THR A 408 5.80 11.31 -23.96
CA THR A 408 6.95 12.00 -24.59
C THR A 408 6.46 12.88 -25.75
N HIS A 409 7.30 13.15 -26.73
CA HIS A 409 6.94 13.91 -27.93
C HIS A 409 7.15 13.11 -29.22
N VAL A 410 7.21 11.77 -29.12
CA VAL A 410 7.44 10.90 -30.29
C VAL A 410 6.26 10.91 -31.26
N THR A 411 6.59 10.85 -32.55
CA THR A 411 5.65 10.78 -33.68
C THR A 411 5.69 9.40 -34.33
N SER A 412 4.78 9.11 -35.26
CA SER A 412 4.80 7.88 -36.06
C SER A 412 6.16 7.66 -36.76
N GLU A 413 6.73 8.73 -37.34
CA GLU A 413 8.02 8.70 -38.04
C GLU A 413 9.18 8.48 -37.05
N GLY A 414 9.13 9.14 -35.89
CA GLY A 414 10.15 9.06 -34.84
C GLY A 414 10.29 7.67 -34.19
N ILE A 415 9.34 6.76 -34.39
CA ILE A 415 9.37 5.39 -33.86
C ILE A 415 9.43 4.30 -34.95
N ALA A 416 9.45 4.66 -36.24
CA ALA A 416 9.36 3.70 -37.35
C ALA A 416 10.47 2.64 -37.33
N GLY A 417 11.67 3.02 -36.90
CA GLY A 417 12.85 2.16 -36.74
C GLY A 417 12.73 1.09 -35.65
N LEU A 418 11.78 1.23 -34.70
CA LEU A 418 11.55 0.22 -33.65
C LEU A 418 11.05 -1.12 -34.22
N SER A 419 10.44 -1.11 -35.42
CA SER A 419 10.05 -2.32 -36.17
C SER A 419 11.19 -3.31 -36.43
N ARG A 420 12.44 -2.85 -36.37
CA ARG A 420 13.67 -3.65 -36.60
C ARG A 420 14.12 -4.41 -35.34
N LEU A 421 13.59 -4.08 -34.17
CA LEU A 421 13.99 -4.67 -32.89
C LEU A 421 13.46 -6.09 -32.72
N ARG A 422 14.32 -7.07 -32.97
CA ARG A 422 13.97 -8.51 -32.89
C ARG A 422 13.79 -9.04 -31.46
N THR A 423 14.19 -8.28 -30.45
CA THR A 423 14.11 -8.65 -29.03
C THR A 423 13.03 -7.91 -28.25
N LEU A 424 12.40 -6.88 -28.83
CA LEU A 424 11.45 -6.03 -28.11
C LEU A 424 10.14 -6.78 -27.85
N GLU A 425 9.84 -7.02 -26.58
CA GLU A 425 8.62 -7.72 -26.14
C GLU A 425 7.57 -6.74 -25.58
N GLN A 426 8.00 -5.60 -25.03
CA GLN A 426 7.10 -4.64 -24.38
C GLN A 426 7.42 -3.21 -24.83
N LEU A 427 6.40 -2.54 -25.39
CA LEU A 427 6.49 -1.18 -25.91
C LEU A 427 5.36 -0.31 -25.36
N MET A 428 5.70 0.70 -24.54
CA MET A 428 4.74 1.65 -24.00
C MET A 428 4.86 2.98 -24.74
N LEU A 429 3.79 3.40 -25.42
CA LEU A 429 3.70 4.59 -26.27
C LEU A 429 2.54 5.50 -25.86
N SER A 430 1.98 5.33 -24.66
CA SER A 430 0.79 6.05 -24.17
C SER A 430 0.99 7.57 -24.13
N ASN A 431 -0.07 8.36 -24.34
CA ASN A 431 -0.03 9.83 -24.29
C ASN A 431 0.98 10.48 -25.26
N ASN A 432 1.00 10.04 -26.52
CA ASN A 432 1.86 10.61 -27.59
C ASN A 432 1.06 10.96 -28.85
N SER A 433 1.60 11.84 -29.69
CA SER A 433 0.98 12.32 -30.94
C SER A 433 1.15 11.37 -32.13
N ILE A 434 1.12 10.05 -31.88
CA ILE A 434 1.28 8.98 -32.88
C ILE A 434 -0.05 8.73 -33.59
N ARG A 435 -0.04 8.57 -34.92
CA ARG A 435 -1.22 8.24 -35.75
C ARG A 435 -1.13 6.91 -36.48
N ASP A 436 0.07 6.54 -36.91
CA ASP A 436 0.35 5.32 -37.65
C ASP A 436 1.35 4.49 -36.88
N VAL A 437 1.06 3.20 -36.75
CA VAL A 437 1.91 2.19 -36.12
C VAL A 437 1.98 0.91 -36.96
N SER A 438 1.51 0.94 -38.21
CA SER A 438 1.39 -0.23 -39.09
C SER A 438 2.73 -0.92 -39.36
N PHE A 439 3.83 -0.18 -39.36
CA PHE A 439 5.21 -0.70 -39.42
C PHE A 439 5.57 -1.61 -38.24
N LEU A 440 4.90 -1.49 -37.08
CA LEU A 440 5.08 -2.41 -35.96
C LEU A 440 4.56 -3.82 -36.27
N ALA A 441 3.79 -4.04 -37.33
CA ALA A 441 3.33 -5.37 -37.74
C ALA A 441 4.48 -6.36 -38.03
N GLU A 442 5.70 -5.87 -38.31
CA GLU A 442 6.89 -6.71 -38.50
C GLU A 442 7.69 -6.95 -37.20
N ALA A 443 7.28 -6.38 -36.05
CA ALA A 443 7.91 -6.58 -34.74
C ALA A 443 7.51 -7.92 -34.09
N ARG A 444 7.97 -9.03 -34.70
CA ARG A 444 7.57 -10.43 -34.41
C ARG A 444 7.85 -10.97 -32.99
N SER A 445 8.40 -10.16 -32.10
CA SER A 445 8.63 -10.52 -30.68
C SER A 445 7.71 -9.76 -29.72
N LEU A 446 6.94 -8.78 -30.22
CA LEU A 446 6.14 -7.90 -29.40
C LEU A 446 4.98 -8.67 -28.75
N LYS A 447 4.87 -8.59 -27.42
CA LYS A 447 3.85 -9.25 -26.59
C LYS A 447 2.91 -8.23 -25.95
N THR A 448 3.43 -7.08 -25.54
CA THR A 448 2.66 -6.02 -24.89
C THR A 448 2.85 -4.69 -25.61
N LEU A 449 1.76 -4.06 -26.02
CA LEU A 449 1.75 -2.76 -26.68
C LEU A 449 0.69 -1.86 -26.04
N SER A 450 1.12 -0.72 -25.50
CA SER A 450 0.18 0.32 -25.03
C SER A 450 0.25 1.55 -25.91
N LEU A 451 -0.88 1.86 -26.55
CA LEU A 451 -1.13 3.04 -27.39
C LEU A 451 -2.19 3.94 -26.76
N GLN A 452 -2.43 3.81 -25.45
CA GLN A 452 -3.45 4.56 -24.72
C GLN A 452 -3.29 6.07 -24.94
N SER A 453 -4.39 6.80 -25.20
CA SER A 453 -4.40 8.26 -25.38
C SER A 453 -3.45 8.72 -26.50
N THR A 454 -3.37 7.96 -27.60
CA THR A 454 -2.69 8.37 -28.85
C THR A 454 -3.71 8.75 -29.93
N LEU A 455 -3.24 9.25 -31.07
CA LEU A 455 -4.08 9.63 -32.21
C LEU A 455 -4.24 8.50 -33.23
N VAL A 456 -3.87 7.26 -32.88
CA VAL A 456 -3.97 6.08 -33.75
C VAL A 456 -5.42 5.84 -34.16
N ASP A 457 -5.62 5.58 -35.44
CA ASP A 457 -6.90 5.19 -36.04
C ASP A 457 -6.83 3.76 -36.62
N SER A 458 -7.92 3.32 -37.24
CA SER A 458 -8.05 1.98 -37.82
C SER A 458 -7.05 1.71 -38.95
N ALA A 459 -6.60 2.74 -39.69
CA ALA A 459 -5.59 2.58 -40.74
C ALA A 459 -4.19 2.36 -40.13
N GLY A 460 -3.91 2.99 -38.98
CA GLY A 460 -2.69 2.78 -38.21
C GLY A 460 -2.49 1.34 -37.68
N LEU A 461 -3.55 0.52 -37.63
CA LEU A 461 -3.50 -0.89 -37.20
C LEU A 461 -3.29 -1.89 -38.36
N LYS A 462 -3.20 -1.42 -39.61
CA LYS A 462 -3.12 -2.27 -40.79
C LYS A 462 -1.96 -3.29 -40.70
N GLY A 463 -2.28 -4.57 -40.89
CA GLY A 463 -1.32 -5.67 -40.84
C GLY A 463 -1.07 -6.23 -39.44
N PHE A 464 -1.70 -5.71 -38.37
CA PHE A 464 -1.50 -6.21 -37.01
C PHE A 464 -1.83 -7.70 -36.84
N GLY A 465 -2.67 -8.29 -37.70
CA GLY A 465 -2.88 -9.74 -37.76
C GLY A 465 -1.62 -10.58 -38.01
N ARG A 466 -0.49 -9.97 -38.38
CA ARG A 466 0.84 -10.62 -38.45
C ARG A 466 1.51 -10.79 -37.08
N LEU A 467 1.09 -10.03 -36.06
CA LEU A 467 1.68 -10.04 -34.71
C LEU A 467 1.18 -11.23 -33.88
N GLN A 468 1.55 -12.42 -34.32
CA GLN A 468 1.18 -13.69 -33.68
C GLN A 468 1.71 -13.83 -32.23
N THR A 469 2.66 -13.00 -31.79
CA THR A 469 3.15 -12.96 -30.39
C THR A 469 2.37 -12.04 -29.47
N LEU A 470 1.54 -11.13 -30.01
CA LEU A 470 0.83 -10.11 -29.24
C LEU A 470 -0.15 -10.76 -28.26
N GLN A 471 -0.12 -10.29 -27.02
CA GLN A 471 -0.80 -10.87 -25.86
C GLN A 471 -1.65 -9.83 -25.13
N ASP A 472 -1.15 -8.61 -25.00
CA ASP A 472 -1.83 -7.51 -24.32
C ASP A 472 -1.73 -6.24 -25.17
N LEU A 473 -2.88 -5.71 -25.58
CA LEU A 473 -2.98 -4.51 -26.41
C LEU A 473 -3.93 -3.51 -25.77
N SER A 474 -3.43 -2.30 -25.51
CA SER A 474 -4.25 -1.17 -25.09
C SER A 474 -4.35 -0.12 -26.19
N LEU A 475 -5.58 0.10 -26.65
CA LEU A 475 -6.03 1.13 -27.59
C LEU A 475 -7.00 2.10 -26.91
N ALA A 476 -6.98 2.17 -25.57
CA ALA A 476 -7.87 3.05 -24.81
C ALA A 476 -7.67 4.52 -25.18
N HIS A 477 -8.74 5.30 -25.30
CA HIS A 477 -8.73 6.72 -25.67
C HIS A 477 -8.01 7.02 -26.99
N THR A 478 -8.09 6.11 -27.97
CA THR A 478 -7.60 6.30 -29.35
C THR A 478 -8.73 6.65 -30.32
N ARG A 479 -8.39 6.85 -31.60
CA ARG A 479 -9.35 7.16 -32.68
C ARG A 479 -9.71 5.94 -33.52
N VAL A 480 -9.36 4.75 -33.05
CA VAL A 480 -9.67 3.48 -33.72
C VAL A 480 -11.19 3.29 -33.77
N THR A 481 -11.72 3.06 -34.95
CA THR A 481 -13.15 2.74 -35.20
C THR A 481 -13.37 1.27 -35.54
N ASN A 482 -12.30 0.56 -35.93
CA ASN A 482 -12.34 -0.81 -36.41
C ASN A 482 -11.05 -1.56 -36.03
N VAL A 483 -11.22 -2.77 -35.46
CA VAL A 483 -10.14 -3.66 -35.01
C VAL A 483 -10.23 -5.06 -35.62
N THR A 484 -10.94 -5.26 -36.73
CA THR A 484 -11.05 -6.59 -37.38
C THR A 484 -9.70 -7.17 -37.80
N GLU A 485 -8.70 -6.33 -38.08
CA GLU A 485 -7.29 -6.72 -38.27
C GLU A 485 -6.73 -7.57 -37.12
N LEU A 486 -7.26 -7.42 -35.89
CA LEU A 486 -6.84 -8.17 -34.71
C LEU A 486 -7.41 -9.60 -34.65
N GLN A 487 -8.38 -9.98 -35.49
CA GLN A 487 -9.01 -11.32 -35.48
C GLN A 487 -8.00 -12.47 -35.67
N HIS A 488 -6.83 -12.18 -36.23
CA HIS A 488 -5.75 -13.15 -36.43
C HIS A 488 -4.68 -13.14 -35.31
N CYS A 489 -4.82 -12.30 -34.28
CA CYS A 489 -3.89 -12.24 -33.14
C CYS A 489 -4.18 -13.36 -32.13
N HIS A 490 -3.97 -14.63 -32.51
CA HIS A 490 -4.39 -15.81 -31.73
C HIS A 490 -3.81 -15.93 -30.30
N ASN A 491 -2.81 -15.13 -29.94
CA ASN A 491 -2.25 -15.08 -28.59
C ASN A 491 -2.76 -13.92 -27.73
N LEU A 492 -3.61 -13.03 -28.28
CA LEU A 492 -4.19 -11.90 -27.56
C LEU A 492 -5.10 -12.42 -26.44
N TRP A 493 -4.77 -12.10 -25.19
CA TRP A 493 -5.55 -12.46 -24.00
C TRP A 493 -6.19 -11.25 -23.32
N ARG A 494 -5.64 -10.05 -23.53
CA ARG A 494 -6.19 -8.78 -23.06
C ARG A 494 -6.28 -7.78 -24.21
N LEU A 495 -7.47 -7.19 -24.37
CA LEU A 495 -7.72 -6.09 -25.29
C LEU A 495 -8.47 -4.98 -24.56
N ASP A 496 -7.90 -3.79 -24.54
CA ASP A 496 -8.47 -2.60 -23.92
C ASP A 496 -8.80 -1.56 -24.99
N LEU A 497 -10.10 -1.29 -25.17
CA LEU A 497 -10.67 -0.37 -26.15
C LEU A 497 -11.42 0.79 -25.46
N GLN A 498 -11.24 0.99 -24.15
CA GLN A 498 -11.99 1.98 -23.38
C GLN A 498 -11.86 3.39 -23.97
N GLY A 499 -12.95 4.06 -24.30
CA GLY A 499 -12.92 5.42 -24.83
C GLY A 499 -12.37 5.54 -26.25
N SER A 500 -12.25 4.42 -26.97
CA SER A 500 -12.02 4.42 -28.42
C SER A 500 -13.32 4.64 -29.19
N LEU A 501 -13.21 4.96 -30.48
CA LEU A 501 -14.36 5.19 -31.37
C LEU A 501 -14.87 3.91 -32.03
N VAL A 502 -14.58 2.74 -31.43
CA VAL A 502 -14.92 1.43 -32.00
C VAL A 502 -16.44 1.23 -32.00
N ASN A 503 -16.96 0.78 -33.14
CA ASN A 503 -18.38 0.57 -33.35
C ASN A 503 -18.72 -0.92 -33.58
N GLN A 504 -20.01 -1.24 -33.77
CA GLN A 504 -20.49 -2.61 -33.96
C GLN A 504 -19.77 -3.38 -35.09
N ALA A 505 -19.52 -2.75 -36.23
CA ALA A 505 -18.82 -3.40 -37.35
C ALA A 505 -17.31 -3.51 -37.09
N GLY A 506 -16.78 -2.68 -36.19
CA GLY A 506 -15.37 -2.64 -35.84
C GLY A 506 -14.89 -3.77 -34.93
N ILE A 507 -15.79 -4.42 -34.19
CA ILE A 507 -15.47 -5.51 -33.24
C ILE A 507 -15.65 -6.93 -33.82
N VAL A 508 -16.08 -7.05 -35.08
CA VAL A 508 -16.33 -8.36 -35.72
C VAL A 508 -15.04 -9.19 -35.80
N GLY A 509 -15.13 -10.47 -35.48
CA GLY A 509 -14.00 -11.41 -35.48
C GLY A 509 -13.28 -11.52 -34.12
N LEU A 510 -13.54 -10.61 -33.17
CA LEU A 510 -13.00 -10.73 -31.81
C LEU A 510 -13.58 -11.95 -31.06
N GLU A 511 -14.80 -12.35 -31.38
CA GLU A 511 -15.46 -13.53 -30.82
C GLU A 511 -14.72 -14.84 -31.14
N GLY A 512 -13.99 -14.89 -32.25
CA GLY A 512 -13.20 -16.04 -32.69
C GLY A 512 -11.83 -16.16 -32.03
N LEU A 513 -11.39 -15.20 -31.22
CA LEU A 513 -10.04 -15.21 -30.62
C LEU A 513 -9.92 -16.29 -29.53
N PRO A 514 -9.06 -17.32 -29.69
CA PRO A 514 -9.06 -18.51 -28.84
C PRO A 514 -8.49 -18.28 -27.43
N LYS A 515 -7.89 -17.11 -27.17
CA LYS A 515 -7.25 -16.78 -25.89
C LYS A 515 -7.73 -15.47 -25.25
N LEU A 516 -8.63 -14.73 -25.89
CA LEU A 516 -9.10 -13.43 -25.39
C LEU A 516 -9.90 -13.62 -24.09
N ARG A 517 -9.31 -13.28 -22.95
CA ARG A 517 -9.91 -13.45 -21.62
C ARG A 517 -10.48 -12.15 -21.07
N VAL A 518 -9.87 -11.01 -21.37
CA VAL A 518 -10.25 -9.70 -20.83
C VAL A 518 -10.50 -8.73 -21.98
N LEU A 519 -11.72 -8.19 -22.03
CA LEU A 519 -12.14 -7.20 -23.01
C LEU A 519 -12.79 -6.01 -22.31
N LEU A 520 -12.23 -4.81 -22.53
CA LEU A 520 -12.74 -3.56 -21.97
C LEU A 520 -13.28 -2.68 -23.11
N LEU A 521 -14.58 -2.35 -23.07
CA LEU A 521 -15.35 -1.62 -24.10
C LEU A 521 -16.11 -0.41 -23.51
N SER A 522 -15.71 0.07 -22.34
CA SER A 522 -16.27 1.25 -21.69
C SER A 522 -16.14 2.52 -22.56
N HIS A 523 -17.15 3.36 -22.62
CA HIS A 523 -17.22 4.55 -23.50
C HIS A 523 -16.93 4.26 -24.98
N THR A 524 -17.66 3.32 -25.60
CA THR A 524 -17.54 2.99 -27.04
C THR A 524 -18.89 3.03 -27.75
N ASP A 525 -18.88 3.05 -29.09
CA ASP A 525 -20.07 3.04 -29.96
C ASP A 525 -20.51 1.60 -30.35
N VAL A 526 -20.18 0.61 -29.53
CA VAL A 526 -20.65 -0.78 -29.68
C VAL A 526 -22.10 -0.86 -29.20
N GLY A 527 -23.04 -0.97 -30.14
CA GLY A 527 -24.48 -0.98 -29.84
C GLY A 527 -25.03 -2.31 -29.33
N SER A 528 -24.37 -3.44 -29.61
CA SER A 528 -24.81 -4.78 -29.20
C SER A 528 -23.64 -5.69 -28.81
N LEU A 529 -23.82 -6.40 -27.70
CA LEU A 529 -22.82 -7.34 -27.16
C LEU A 529 -22.99 -8.77 -27.66
N GLU A 530 -24.03 -9.09 -28.45
CA GLU A 530 -24.34 -10.45 -28.94
C GLU A 530 -23.13 -11.17 -29.54
N LEU A 531 -22.33 -10.47 -30.38
CA LEU A 531 -21.14 -11.05 -31.01
C LEU A 531 -20.08 -11.42 -29.96
N ILE A 532 -19.76 -10.49 -29.07
CA ILE A 532 -18.75 -10.68 -28.01
C ILE A 532 -19.15 -11.80 -27.05
N LEU A 533 -20.44 -11.89 -26.72
CA LEU A 533 -20.98 -12.93 -25.82
C LEU A 533 -20.89 -14.34 -26.41
N LYS A 534 -20.77 -14.50 -27.74
CA LYS A 534 -20.50 -15.80 -28.40
C LYS A 534 -19.07 -16.30 -28.21
N SER A 535 -18.16 -15.49 -27.65
CA SER A 535 -16.77 -15.89 -27.40
C SER A 535 -16.67 -17.02 -26.38
N ALA A 536 -15.98 -18.10 -26.75
CA ALA A 536 -15.75 -19.25 -25.86
C ALA A 536 -14.58 -19.05 -24.88
N SER A 537 -13.73 -18.02 -25.09
CA SER A 537 -12.49 -17.79 -24.34
C SER A 537 -12.61 -16.66 -23.30
N LEU A 538 -13.63 -15.79 -23.44
CA LEU A 538 -13.81 -14.60 -22.63
C LEU A 538 -14.18 -14.93 -21.19
N GLN A 539 -13.48 -14.30 -20.25
CA GLN A 539 -13.66 -14.46 -18.80
C GLN A 539 -14.16 -13.18 -18.15
N GLN A 540 -13.68 -12.03 -18.63
CA GLN A 540 -13.97 -10.71 -18.07
C GLN A 540 -14.42 -9.76 -19.18
N LEU A 541 -15.64 -9.24 -19.03
CA LEU A 541 -16.21 -8.22 -19.91
C LEU A 541 -16.55 -6.97 -19.09
N GLU A 542 -15.93 -5.85 -19.45
CA GLU A 542 -16.27 -4.54 -18.89
C GLU A 542 -16.83 -3.61 -19.96
N VAL A 543 -18.02 -3.09 -19.71
CA VAL A 543 -18.64 -1.98 -20.43
C VAL A 543 -19.17 -0.99 -19.41
N LYS A 544 -18.68 0.25 -19.44
CA LYS A 544 -19.18 1.34 -18.61
C LYS A 544 -19.51 2.56 -19.46
N PHE A 545 -20.62 3.24 -19.16
CA PHE A 545 -21.02 4.48 -19.83
C PHE A 545 -21.12 4.37 -21.37
N SER A 546 -21.53 3.20 -21.88
CA SER A 546 -21.79 2.94 -23.30
C SER A 546 -23.28 2.69 -23.53
N ARG A 547 -23.78 3.01 -24.73
CA ARG A 547 -25.14 2.66 -25.16
C ARG A 547 -25.14 1.26 -25.77
N VAL A 548 -25.53 0.26 -25.00
CA VAL A 548 -25.54 -1.17 -25.35
C VAL A 548 -26.94 -1.74 -25.14
N ASN A 549 -27.54 -2.22 -26.22
CA ASN A 549 -28.82 -2.93 -26.26
C ASN A 549 -30.01 -2.22 -25.58
N GLY A 550 -30.42 -1.08 -26.15
CA GLY A 550 -31.67 -0.41 -25.74
C GLY A 550 -32.97 -1.17 -26.07
N GLU A 551 -32.95 -2.17 -26.97
CA GLU A 551 -34.16 -2.87 -27.46
C GLU A 551 -34.01 -4.40 -27.68
N SER A 552 -32.87 -5.02 -27.35
CA SER A 552 -32.62 -6.45 -27.65
C SER A 552 -32.01 -7.23 -26.46
N PRO A 553 -32.54 -8.42 -26.10
CA PRO A 553 -31.96 -9.29 -25.06
C PRO A 553 -30.52 -9.73 -25.33
N PHE A 554 -29.89 -10.31 -24.31
CA PHE A 554 -28.50 -10.81 -24.31
C PHE A 554 -28.31 -12.14 -25.06
N PHE A 555 -28.96 -12.27 -26.22
CA PHE A 555 -28.90 -13.49 -27.03
C PHE A 555 -27.47 -13.85 -27.44
N GLY A 556 -27.21 -15.16 -27.52
CA GLY A 556 -25.97 -15.71 -28.07
C GLY A 556 -24.92 -16.15 -27.04
N VAL A 557 -25.16 -16.02 -25.74
CA VAL A 557 -24.28 -16.60 -24.70
C VAL A 557 -24.21 -18.14 -24.89
N PRO A 558 -23.02 -18.73 -25.16
CA PRO A 558 -22.91 -20.15 -25.41
C PRO A 558 -23.05 -20.93 -24.09
N LYS A 559 -23.71 -22.09 -24.16
CA LYS A 559 -23.83 -23.00 -23.01
C LYS A 559 -22.44 -23.46 -22.56
N GLY A 560 -22.06 -23.11 -21.33
CA GLY A 560 -20.71 -23.36 -20.81
C GLY A 560 -19.70 -22.25 -21.12
N SER A 561 -20.17 -21.02 -21.40
CA SER A 561 -19.33 -19.82 -21.47
C SER A 561 -18.39 -19.70 -20.26
N GLY A 562 -17.15 -19.29 -20.53
CA GLY A 562 -16.09 -19.10 -19.53
C GLY A 562 -16.16 -17.80 -18.73
N LEU A 563 -17.21 -16.99 -18.92
CA LEU A 563 -17.40 -15.70 -18.25
C LEU A 563 -17.47 -15.87 -16.71
N THR A 564 -16.55 -15.22 -16.01
CA THR A 564 -16.46 -15.14 -14.56
C THR A 564 -16.87 -13.78 -14.01
N ASP A 565 -16.60 -12.71 -14.75
CA ASP A 565 -16.81 -11.33 -14.31
C ASP A 565 -17.49 -10.51 -15.43
N VAL A 566 -18.68 -9.99 -15.16
CA VAL A 566 -19.43 -9.12 -16.09
C VAL A 566 -19.75 -7.80 -15.39
N THR A 567 -19.29 -6.69 -15.97
CA THR A 567 -19.54 -5.33 -15.47
C THR A 567 -20.14 -4.47 -16.58
N LEU A 568 -21.38 -4.04 -16.41
CA LEU A 568 -22.21 -3.29 -17.37
C LEU A 568 -22.86 -2.09 -16.66
N THR A 569 -22.07 -1.05 -16.34
CA THR A 569 -22.54 0.08 -15.51
C THR A 569 -22.83 1.33 -16.32
N HIS A 570 -23.85 2.10 -15.94
CA HIS A 570 -24.31 3.27 -16.71
C HIS A 570 -24.63 2.93 -18.17
N CYS A 571 -25.29 1.78 -18.37
CA CYS A 571 -25.65 1.19 -19.66
C CYS A 571 -27.16 1.02 -19.77
N ASP A 572 -27.72 1.11 -20.98
CA ASP A 572 -29.16 1.03 -21.22
C ASP A 572 -29.74 -0.40 -21.34
N VAL A 573 -28.95 -1.40 -20.94
CA VAL A 573 -29.33 -2.82 -20.83
C VAL A 573 -30.53 -3.00 -19.89
N SER A 574 -31.58 -3.67 -20.38
CA SER A 574 -32.79 -4.03 -19.63
C SER A 574 -32.91 -5.52 -19.26
N ASP A 575 -32.26 -6.41 -20.01
CA ASP A 575 -32.35 -7.86 -19.87
C ASP A 575 -30.95 -8.52 -19.99
N VAL A 576 -30.61 -9.33 -19.01
CA VAL A 576 -29.36 -10.12 -18.91
C VAL A 576 -29.63 -11.59 -18.56
N SER A 577 -30.87 -12.07 -18.75
CA SER A 577 -31.33 -13.41 -18.36
C SER A 577 -30.45 -14.54 -18.90
N ASP A 578 -29.98 -14.43 -20.14
CA ASP A 578 -29.07 -15.39 -20.80
C ASP A 578 -27.71 -15.56 -20.09
N LEU A 579 -27.28 -14.63 -19.23
CA LEU A 579 -26.10 -14.83 -18.37
C LEU A 579 -26.28 -15.98 -17.36
N GLY A 580 -27.51 -16.48 -17.15
CA GLY A 580 -27.79 -17.74 -16.46
C GLY A 580 -27.04 -18.96 -17.02
N MET A 581 -26.67 -18.91 -18.31
CA MET A 581 -25.90 -19.97 -18.97
C MET A 581 -24.42 -20.01 -18.54
N CYS A 582 -23.89 -18.93 -17.97
CA CYS A 582 -22.51 -18.80 -17.50
C CYS A 582 -22.33 -19.46 -16.13
N LYS A 583 -22.07 -20.77 -16.09
CA LYS A 583 -21.96 -21.54 -14.84
C LYS A 583 -20.74 -21.18 -13.97
N GLU A 584 -19.75 -20.48 -14.53
CA GLU A 584 -18.59 -19.95 -13.80
C GLU A 584 -18.72 -18.46 -13.42
N LEU A 585 -19.87 -17.81 -13.71
CA LEU A 585 -20.10 -16.40 -13.36
C LEU A 585 -20.08 -16.20 -11.84
N ARG A 586 -19.24 -15.29 -11.37
CA ARG A 586 -19.00 -15.00 -9.94
C ARG A 586 -19.38 -13.58 -9.58
N LEU A 587 -19.05 -12.63 -10.45
CA LEU A 587 -19.31 -11.21 -10.28
C LEU A 587 -20.22 -10.72 -11.42
N LEU A 588 -21.34 -10.11 -11.03
CA LEU A 588 -22.23 -9.38 -11.93
C LEU A 588 -22.44 -7.97 -11.37
N ASN A 589 -22.00 -6.95 -12.10
CA ASN A 589 -22.24 -5.55 -11.74
C ASN A 589 -23.02 -4.84 -12.84
N MET A 590 -24.21 -4.36 -12.49
CA MET A 590 -25.18 -3.68 -13.36
C MET A 590 -25.53 -2.28 -12.81
N TRP A 591 -24.66 -1.66 -12.00
CA TRP A 591 -24.94 -0.37 -11.34
C TRP A 591 -25.34 0.72 -12.35
N SER A 592 -26.44 1.43 -12.07
CA SER A 592 -26.99 2.50 -12.93
C SER A 592 -27.37 1.99 -14.33
N SER A 593 -27.89 0.76 -14.43
CA SER A 593 -28.45 0.22 -15.68
C SER A 593 -29.98 0.14 -15.65
N LYS A 594 -30.60 -0.16 -16.80
CA LYS A 594 -32.06 -0.26 -16.93
C LYS A 594 -32.61 -1.66 -16.59
N VAL A 595 -31.81 -2.55 -16.00
CA VAL A 595 -32.21 -3.95 -15.78
C VAL A 595 -33.43 -4.07 -14.87
N THR A 596 -34.36 -4.95 -15.24
CA THR A 596 -35.64 -5.20 -14.53
C THR A 596 -35.63 -6.57 -13.84
N SER A 597 -36.64 -6.84 -13.01
CA SER A 597 -36.84 -8.15 -12.38
C SER A 597 -37.02 -9.28 -13.41
N GLU A 598 -37.72 -9.00 -14.52
CA GLU A 598 -37.87 -9.93 -15.64
C GLU A 598 -36.51 -10.15 -16.35
N GLY A 599 -35.76 -9.07 -16.55
CA GLY A 599 -34.42 -9.08 -17.13
C GLY A 599 -33.35 -9.82 -16.32
N ILE A 600 -33.63 -10.22 -15.08
CA ILE A 600 -32.75 -11.10 -14.28
C ILE A 600 -33.32 -12.51 -14.08
N ALA A 601 -34.47 -12.86 -14.67
CA ALA A 601 -35.17 -14.13 -14.44
C ALA A 601 -34.29 -15.38 -14.67
N GLY A 602 -33.48 -15.35 -15.73
CA GLY A 602 -32.56 -16.45 -16.07
C GLY A 602 -31.36 -16.59 -15.10
N LEU A 603 -31.05 -15.59 -14.28
CA LEU A 603 -29.88 -15.66 -13.37
C LEU A 603 -29.99 -16.74 -12.30
N CYS A 604 -31.19 -17.28 -12.04
CA CYS A 604 -31.40 -18.42 -11.14
C CYS A 604 -30.54 -19.64 -11.50
N GLU A 605 -30.13 -19.74 -12.77
CA GLU A 605 -29.28 -20.78 -13.33
C GLU A 605 -27.77 -20.55 -13.10
N ALA A 606 -27.33 -19.34 -12.73
CA ALA A 606 -25.93 -18.97 -12.50
C ALA A 606 -25.47 -19.31 -11.08
N GLY A 607 -25.45 -20.60 -10.74
CA GLY A 607 -25.18 -21.12 -9.39
C GLY A 607 -23.79 -20.84 -8.79
N SER A 608 -22.89 -20.15 -9.50
CA SER A 608 -21.56 -19.71 -9.01
C SER A 608 -21.49 -18.26 -8.56
N LEU A 609 -22.58 -17.48 -8.74
CA LEU A 609 -22.64 -16.07 -8.36
C LEU A 609 -22.30 -15.88 -6.88
N GLN A 610 -21.43 -14.89 -6.62
CA GLN A 610 -20.91 -14.54 -5.30
C GLN A 610 -21.12 -13.06 -5.00
N GLU A 611 -20.97 -12.19 -6.01
CA GLU A 611 -21.15 -10.75 -5.89
C GLU A 611 -22.11 -10.26 -6.97
N VAL A 612 -23.20 -9.62 -6.54
CA VAL A 612 -24.24 -9.08 -7.41
C VAL A 612 -24.51 -7.64 -7.03
N ASP A 613 -24.27 -6.71 -7.95
CA ASP A 613 -24.54 -5.29 -7.79
C ASP A 613 -25.60 -4.85 -8.81
N LEU A 614 -26.76 -4.48 -8.29
CA LEU A 614 -27.95 -4.00 -8.99
C LEU A 614 -28.35 -2.61 -8.46
N ALA A 615 -27.39 -1.84 -7.95
CA ALA A 615 -27.64 -0.48 -7.49
C ALA A 615 -28.20 0.42 -8.62
N GLU A 616 -29.12 1.34 -8.30
CA GLU A 616 -29.72 2.29 -9.24
C GLU A 616 -30.34 1.61 -10.49
N THR A 617 -31.01 0.47 -10.29
CA THR A 617 -31.70 -0.30 -11.33
C THR A 617 -33.23 -0.34 -11.13
N ALA A 618 -33.96 -0.81 -12.16
CA ALA A 618 -35.41 -0.98 -12.15
C ALA A 618 -35.88 -2.31 -11.53
N VAL A 619 -35.00 -3.05 -10.85
CA VAL A 619 -35.34 -4.31 -10.18
C VAL A 619 -36.29 -4.05 -9.01
N THR A 620 -37.41 -4.79 -8.98
CA THR A 620 -38.47 -4.71 -7.98
C THR A 620 -38.61 -5.98 -7.12
N ASP A 621 -38.08 -7.10 -7.62
CA ASP A 621 -38.14 -8.44 -7.04
C ASP A 621 -36.80 -9.16 -7.26
N ILE A 622 -36.30 -9.84 -6.21
CA ILE A 622 -35.05 -10.61 -6.21
C ILE A 622 -35.26 -12.12 -6.27
N SER A 623 -36.51 -12.60 -6.44
CA SER A 623 -36.85 -14.03 -6.54
C SER A 623 -35.93 -14.82 -7.50
N PRO A 624 -35.52 -14.30 -8.67
CA PRO A 624 -34.56 -14.98 -9.55
C PRO A 624 -33.19 -15.25 -8.93
N LEU A 625 -32.72 -14.41 -8.00
CA LEU A 625 -31.41 -14.56 -7.35
C LEU A 625 -31.42 -15.59 -6.22
N LEU A 626 -32.60 -15.99 -5.71
CA LEU A 626 -32.70 -16.83 -4.51
C LEU A 626 -32.13 -18.26 -4.70
N CYS A 627 -32.09 -18.75 -5.93
CA CYS A 627 -31.45 -20.02 -6.29
C CYS A 627 -29.91 -19.95 -6.20
N CYS A 628 -29.32 -18.76 -6.27
CA CYS A 628 -27.87 -18.54 -6.26
C CYS A 628 -27.32 -18.55 -4.83
N ALA A 629 -27.42 -19.71 -4.16
CA ALA A 629 -27.07 -19.89 -2.75
C ALA A 629 -25.59 -19.59 -2.38
N ARG A 630 -24.72 -19.27 -3.35
CA ARG A 630 -23.33 -18.84 -3.16
C ARG A 630 -23.15 -17.32 -3.02
N ILE A 631 -24.20 -16.50 -3.22
CA ILE A 631 -24.12 -15.04 -3.10
C ILE A 631 -23.66 -14.66 -1.68
N GLN A 632 -22.58 -13.88 -1.61
CA GLN A 632 -21.98 -13.30 -0.41
C GLN A 632 -22.22 -11.80 -0.31
N THR A 633 -22.28 -11.10 -1.45
CA THR A 633 -22.53 -9.66 -1.54
C THR A 633 -23.70 -9.39 -2.48
N LEU A 634 -24.72 -8.71 -1.97
CA LEU A 634 -25.87 -8.24 -2.75
C LEU A 634 -26.06 -6.74 -2.51
N ILE A 635 -25.98 -5.95 -3.57
CA ILE A 635 -26.12 -4.48 -3.53
C ILE A 635 -27.32 -4.11 -4.41
N LEU A 636 -28.27 -3.40 -3.81
CA LEU A 636 -29.58 -3.01 -4.34
C LEU A 636 -29.92 -1.55 -3.96
N TYR A 637 -28.89 -0.76 -3.60
CA TYR A 637 -29.01 0.67 -3.28
C TYR A 637 -29.77 1.42 -4.37
N ARG A 638 -30.76 2.26 -4.02
CA ARG A 638 -31.61 3.00 -4.98
C ARG A 638 -32.32 2.13 -6.04
N SER A 639 -32.51 0.83 -5.79
CA SER A 639 -33.39 0.01 -6.63
C SER A 639 -34.86 0.20 -6.27
N SER A 640 -35.75 -0.30 -7.13
CA SER A 640 -37.20 -0.27 -6.90
C SER A 640 -37.73 -1.45 -6.06
N LEU A 641 -36.84 -2.12 -5.31
CA LEU A 641 -37.12 -3.33 -4.55
C LEU A 641 -38.19 -3.13 -3.47
N ARG A 642 -39.26 -3.94 -3.50
CA ARG A 642 -40.40 -3.79 -2.57
C ARG A 642 -40.40 -4.76 -1.39
N SER A 643 -39.82 -5.95 -1.55
CA SER A 643 -39.77 -6.98 -0.51
C SER A 643 -38.44 -7.73 -0.49
N LEU A 644 -38.16 -8.39 0.62
CA LEU A 644 -37.03 -9.29 0.85
C LEU A 644 -37.49 -10.75 1.02
N ASP A 645 -38.70 -11.08 0.60
CA ASP A 645 -39.24 -12.43 0.79
C ASP A 645 -38.38 -13.49 0.09
N GLY A 646 -38.21 -14.63 0.78
CA GLY A 646 -37.34 -15.70 0.33
C GLY A 646 -35.83 -15.44 0.42
N ILE A 647 -35.35 -14.21 0.75
CA ILE A 647 -33.90 -13.90 0.85
C ILE A 647 -33.13 -14.81 1.81
N GLY A 648 -33.82 -15.40 2.79
CA GLY A 648 -33.31 -16.45 3.67
C GLY A 648 -32.71 -17.68 2.97
N ALA A 649 -32.96 -17.88 1.68
CA ALA A 649 -32.28 -18.88 0.85
C ALA A 649 -30.77 -18.60 0.69
N LEU A 650 -30.35 -17.33 0.74
CA LEU A 650 -28.97 -16.88 0.55
C LEU A 650 -28.12 -17.10 1.81
N GLN A 651 -27.92 -18.36 2.19
CA GLN A 651 -27.20 -18.78 3.41
C GLN A 651 -25.72 -18.37 3.45
N GLN A 652 -25.15 -17.91 2.34
CA GLN A 652 -23.78 -17.37 2.25
C GLN A 652 -23.70 -15.84 2.34
N LEU A 653 -24.83 -15.14 2.37
CA LEU A 653 -24.88 -13.68 2.34
C LEU A 653 -24.17 -13.06 3.55
N ARG A 654 -23.16 -12.23 3.29
CA ARG A 654 -22.36 -11.47 4.26
C ARG A 654 -22.64 -9.98 4.21
N ARG A 655 -22.87 -9.42 3.02
CA ARG A 655 -23.17 -8.01 2.82
C ARG A 655 -24.50 -7.87 2.07
N LEU A 656 -25.42 -7.10 2.66
CA LEU A 656 -26.63 -6.63 1.99
C LEU A 656 -26.67 -5.10 2.05
N ASP A 657 -26.90 -4.48 0.90
CA ASP A 657 -27.14 -3.04 0.79
C ASP A 657 -28.48 -2.80 0.09
N ILE A 658 -29.47 -2.27 0.81
CA ILE A 658 -30.80 -1.92 0.30
C ILE A 658 -31.16 -0.47 0.67
N ALA A 659 -30.16 0.38 0.87
CA ALA A 659 -30.40 1.79 1.18
C ALA A 659 -31.15 2.50 0.03
N GLU A 660 -32.00 3.47 0.37
CA GLU A 660 -32.84 4.19 -0.60
C GLU A 660 -33.79 3.28 -1.42
N THR A 661 -34.27 2.18 -0.84
CA THR A 661 -35.32 1.30 -1.42
C THR A 661 -36.65 1.44 -0.66
N PRO A 662 -37.80 1.10 -1.27
CA PRO A 662 -39.10 1.11 -0.59
C PRO A 662 -39.36 -0.09 0.34
N VAL A 663 -38.35 -0.92 0.65
CA VAL A 663 -38.47 -2.05 1.60
C VAL A 663 -38.80 -1.54 3.01
N SER A 664 -39.90 -2.03 3.60
CA SER A 664 -40.33 -1.66 4.96
C SER A 664 -40.08 -2.73 6.03
N SER A 665 -39.76 -3.98 5.66
CA SER A 665 -39.64 -5.11 6.60
C SER A 665 -38.36 -5.92 6.38
N LEU A 666 -37.69 -6.26 7.48
CA LEU A 666 -36.42 -7.00 7.49
C LEU A 666 -36.54 -8.44 8.00
N ARG A 667 -37.76 -8.86 8.39
CA ARG A 667 -38.02 -10.15 9.06
C ARG A 667 -37.48 -11.38 8.29
N SER A 668 -37.45 -11.29 6.97
CA SER A 668 -36.97 -12.34 6.06
C SER A 668 -35.43 -12.49 6.05
N LEU A 669 -34.66 -11.59 6.68
CA LEU A 669 -33.20 -11.65 6.77
C LEU A 669 -32.65 -12.56 7.87
N TRP A 670 -33.43 -12.86 8.91
CA TRP A 670 -32.92 -13.57 10.09
C TRP A 670 -32.44 -15.02 9.83
N PRO A 671 -32.90 -15.74 8.78
CA PRO A 671 -32.26 -16.98 8.35
C PRO A 671 -30.85 -16.82 7.78
N CYS A 672 -30.42 -15.63 7.34
CA CYS A 672 -29.10 -15.36 6.75
C CYS A 672 -28.00 -15.26 7.83
N LYS A 673 -27.67 -16.40 8.44
CA LYS A 673 -26.76 -16.50 9.61
C LYS A 673 -25.32 -16.01 9.38
N ARG A 674 -24.93 -15.69 8.15
CA ARG A 674 -23.61 -15.14 7.79
C ARG A 674 -23.59 -13.63 7.55
N LEU A 675 -24.73 -12.94 7.68
CA LEU A 675 -24.84 -11.51 7.42
C LEU A 675 -24.01 -10.71 8.45
N GLU A 676 -22.96 -10.03 7.97
CA GLU A 676 -22.03 -9.21 8.74
C GLU A 676 -22.29 -7.70 8.55
N VAL A 677 -22.67 -7.28 7.34
CA VAL A 677 -22.87 -5.89 6.95
C VAL A 677 -24.27 -5.72 6.38
N LEU A 678 -25.05 -4.82 6.99
CA LEU A 678 -26.40 -4.48 6.57
C LEU A 678 -26.53 -2.96 6.42
N ASN A 679 -26.93 -2.50 5.24
CA ASN A 679 -27.30 -1.11 4.99
C ASN A 679 -28.77 -1.00 4.59
N ILE A 680 -29.54 -0.30 5.41
CA ILE A 680 -30.98 0.01 5.27
C ILE A 680 -31.22 1.52 5.34
N SER A 681 -30.18 2.34 5.14
CA SER A 681 -30.29 3.79 5.31
C SER A 681 -31.30 4.39 4.33
N ASN A 682 -32.09 5.38 4.78
CA ASN A 682 -33.13 6.04 3.99
C ASN A 682 -34.14 5.05 3.37
N THR A 683 -34.63 4.11 4.19
CA THR A 683 -35.72 3.18 3.87
C THR A 683 -36.92 3.45 4.80
N PRO A 684 -38.16 3.07 4.42
CA PRO A 684 -39.34 3.23 5.27
C PRO A 684 -39.42 2.22 6.43
N VAL A 685 -38.33 1.53 6.78
CA VAL A 685 -38.28 0.60 7.92
C VAL A 685 -38.53 1.37 9.22
N ASP A 686 -39.54 0.91 9.97
CA ASP A 686 -39.90 1.33 11.32
C ASP A 686 -39.56 0.25 12.35
N ASP A 687 -40.00 0.40 13.60
CA ASP A 687 -39.74 -0.59 14.65
C ASP A 687 -40.36 -1.96 14.36
N ASP A 688 -41.51 -2.02 13.67
CA ASP A 688 -42.22 -3.28 13.37
C ASP A 688 -41.55 -4.01 12.21
N GLY A 689 -41.02 -3.27 11.23
CA GLY A 689 -40.15 -3.78 10.18
C GLY A 689 -38.77 -4.23 10.68
N PHE A 690 -38.26 -3.59 11.74
CA PHE A 690 -36.97 -3.88 12.38
C PHE A 690 -37.03 -5.05 13.39
N GLN A 691 -38.23 -5.52 13.75
CA GLN A 691 -38.44 -6.56 14.75
C GLN A 691 -37.69 -7.87 14.43
N GLY A 692 -37.00 -8.42 15.43
CA GLY A 692 -36.26 -9.67 15.35
C GLY A 692 -34.80 -9.51 14.95
N ILE A 693 -34.31 -8.29 14.71
CA ILE A 693 -32.90 -7.98 14.40
C ILE A 693 -31.90 -8.66 15.36
N GLY A 694 -32.28 -8.86 16.62
CA GLY A 694 -31.47 -9.57 17.62
C GLY A 694 -31.12 -11.03 17.28
N GLN A 695 -31.84 -11.65 16.32
CA GLN A 695 -31.53 -12.99 15.80
C GLN A 695 -30.32 -12.98 14.86
N ALA A 696 -29.97 -11.84 14.26
CA ALA A 696 -28.84 -11.68 13.34
C ALA A 696 -27.50 -11.55 14.09
N GLN A 697 -27.15 -12.58 14.86
CA GLN A 697 -26.03 -12.59 15.81
C GLN A 697 -24.65 -12.31 15.18
N SER A 698 -24.52 -12.52 13.86
CA SER A 698 -23.31 -12.29 13.06
C SER A 698 -23.13 -10.84 12.58
N LEU A 699 -24.14 -9.97 12.74
CA LEU A 699 -24.04 -8.58 12.32
C LEU A 699 -22.90 -7.86 13.06
N ARG A 700 -22.08 -7.17 12.27
CA ARG A 700 -20.93 -6.37 12.71
C ARG A 700 -21.13 -4.89 12.39
N VAL A 701 -21.71 -4.56 11.24
CA VAL A 701 -21.94 -3.19 10.79
C VAL A 701 -23.41 -3.02 10.40
N VAL A 702 -24.09 -2.08 11.04
CA VAL A 702 -25.47 -1.69 10.70
C VAL A 702 -25.49 -0.21 10.33
N LEU A 703 -25.82 0.06 9.07
CA LEU A 703 -26.06 1.40 8.53
C LEU A 703 -27.57 1.57 8.35
N MET A 704 -28.18 2.46 9.12
CA MET A 704 -29.63 2.60 9.21
C MET A 704 -30.07 4.06 9.35
N SER A 705 -29.25 4.99 8.86
CA SER A 705 -29.49 6.43 9.03
C SER A 705 -30.70 6.88 8.19
N PHE A 706 -31.45 7.87 8.64
CA PHE A 706 -32.70 8.32 8.01
C PHE A 706 -33.79 7.23 7.88
N THR A 707 -33.91 6.34 8.87
CA THR A 707 -35.03 5.38 8.97
C THR A 707 -36.09 5.86 9.98
N ALA A 708 -37.25 5.20 10.05
CA ALA A 708 -38.32 5.52 10.99
C ALA A 708 -38.16 4.84 12.37
N ILE A 709 -37.06 4.09 12.59
CA ILE A 709 -36.81 3.31 13.80
C ILE A 709 -36.63 4.23 15.02
N THR A 710 -37.39 3.94 16.08
CA THR A 710 -37.30 4.61 17.39
C THR A 710 -36.59 3.76 18.45
N ARG A 711 -36.61 2.42 18.32
CA ARG A 711 -36.09 1.46 19.30
C ARG A 711 -34.91 0.64 18.74
N LEU A 712 -33.75 0.78 19.38
CA LEU A 712 -32.50 0.08 19.04
C LEU A 712 -32.18 -1.10 19.98
N GLY A 713 -32.97 -1.32 21.04
CA GLY A 713 -32.67 -2.26 22.12
C GLY A 713 -32.38 -3.71 21.69
N GLU A 714 -33.01 -4.19 20.61
CA GLU A 714 -32.80 -5.55 20.10
C GLU A 714 -31.40 -5.76 19.50
N LEU A 715 -30.75 -4.71 18.96
CA LEU A 715 -29.36 -4.78 18.50
C LEU A 715 -28.38 -5.14 19.63
N GLY A 716 -28.77 -4.95 20.90
CA GLY A 716 -28.03 -5.43 22.06
C GLY A 716 -27.81 -6.95 22.10
N GLN A 717 -28.60 -7.72 21.35
CA GLN A 717 -28.47 -9.17 21.23
C GLN A 717 -27.48 -9.59 20.12
N CYS A 718 -27.13 -8.67 19.20
CA CYS A 718 -26.19 -8.91 18.11
C CYS A 718 -24.75 -8.97 18.66
N SER A 719 -24.33 -10.17 19.07
CA SER A 719 -23.09 -10.39 19.81
C SER A 719 -21.81 -9.89 19.12
N GLN A 720 -21.82 -9.78 17.78
CA GLN A 720 -20.68 -9.33 16.97
C GLN A 720 -20.74 -7.84 16.56
N LEU A 721 -21.75 -7.08 17.00
CA LEU A 721 -21.96 -5.70 16.54
C LEU A 721 -20.80 -4.78 16.94
N GLU A 722 -20.14 -4.20 15.94
CA GLU A 722 -18.93 -3.37 16.03
C GLU A 722 -19.20 -1.90 15.63
N GLU A 723 -20.02 -1.66 14.59
CA GLU A 723 -20.43 -0.31 14.17
C GLU A 723 -21.95 -0.16 14.01
N LEU A 724 -22.49 0.96 14.49
CA LEU A 724 -23.89 1.35 14.34
C LEU A 724 -24.02 2.81 13.87
N HIS A 725 -24.72 3.03 12.77
CA HIS A 725 -24.98 4.37 12.21
C HIS A 725 -26.49 4.63 12.08
N ALA A 726 -27.07 5.22 13.12
CA ALA A 726 -28.48 5.59 13.23
C ALA A 726 -28.65 7.12 13.29
N GLN A 727 -27.90 7.85 12.45
CA GLN A 727 -28.03 9.31 12.34
C GLN A 727 -29.40 9.67 11.73
N SER A 728 -29.97 10.79 12.15
CA SER A 728 -31.25 11.32 11.63
C SER A 728 -32.43 10.33 11.76
N CYS A 729 -32.38 9.42 12.74
CA CYS A 729 -33.46 8.49 13.06
C CYS A 729 -34.26 9.04 14.26
N PRO A 730 -35.57 8.78 14.38
CA PRO A 730 -36.39 9.25 15.50
C PRO A 730 -36.15 8.49 16.82
N VAL A 731 -34.94 7.95 17.03
CA VAL A 731 -34.51 7.19 18.21
C VAL A 731 -34.69 8.02 19.47
N THR A 732 -35.36 7.44 20.47
CA THR A 732 -35.64 8.08 21.77
C THR A 732 -34.67 7.60 22.84
N SER A 733 -34.59 8.32 23.97
CA SER A 733 -33.77 7.93 25.13
C SER A 733 -34.14 6.54 25.68
N GLU A 734 -35.43 6.18 25.62
CA GLU A 734 -35.93 4.85 26.00
C GLU A 734 -35.55 3.80 24.95
N GLY A 735 -35.59 4.16 23.67
CA GLY A 735 -35.20 3.29 22.56
C GLY A 735 -33.74 2.82 22.59
N LEU A 736 -32.87 3.49 23.34
CA LEU A 736 -31.49 3.03 23.60
C LEU A 736 -31.41 1.83 24.56
N ALA A 737 -32.45 1.57 25.36
CA ALA A 737 -32.41 0.55 26.41
C ALA A 737 -32.25 -0.87 25.83
N GLY A 738 -31.20 -1.58 26.27
CA GLY A 738 -30.83 -2.90 25.78
C GLY A 738 -29.61 -2.86 24.86
N LEU A 739 -29.36 -1.75 24.15
CA LEU A 739 -28.21 -1.60 23.25
C LEU A 739 -26.88 -1.71 24.00
N GLU A 740 -26.84 -1.37 25.31
CA GLU A 740 -25.67 -1.56 26.17
C GLU A 740 -25.18 -3.01 26.31
N LYS A 741 -25.99 -3.99 25.88
CA LYS A 741 -25.62 -5.42 25.84
C LYS A 741 -24.67 -5.75 24.68
N ALA A 742 -24.60 -4.91 23.63
CA ALA A 742 -23.67 -5.08 22.51
C ALA A 742 -22.23 -4.68 22.90
N ARG A 743 -21.57 -5.54 23.69
CA ARG A 743 -20.23 -5.32 24.28
C ARG A 743 -19.08 -5.22 23.26
N ARG A 744 -19.34 -5.47 21.97
CA ARG A 744 -18.35 -5.34 20.89
C ARG A 744 -18.38 -4.00 20.16
N LEU A 745 -19.35 -3.13 20.46
CA LEU A 745 -19.47 -1.81 19.83
C LEU A 745 -18.18 -0.99 19.98
N VAL A 746 -17.66 -0.55 18.84
CA VAL A 746 -16.48 0.30 18.65
C VAL A 746 -16.91 1.71 18.25
N LYS A 747 -18.01 1.83 17.48
CA LYS A 747 -18.47 3.11 16.91
C LYS A 747 -19.99 3.19 16.88
N ILE A 748 -20.52 4.30 17.39
CA ILE A 748 -21.95 4.62 17.42
C ILE A 748 -22.14 6.04 16.89
N ASN A 749 -23.00 6.21 15.89
CA ASN A 749 -23.48 7.52 15.43
C ASN A 749 -25.00 7.65 15.67
N LEU A 750 -25.36 8.56 16.58
CA LEU A 750 -26.72 8.92 16.98
C LEU A 750 -26.97 10.43 16.80
N SER A 751 -26.20 11.11 15.94
CA SER A 751 -26.44 12.54 15.68
C SER A 751 -27.80 12.79 15.02
N TYR A 752 -28.42 13.94 15.28
CA TYR A 752 -29.77 14.28 14.79
C TYR A 752 -30.87 13.28 15.20
N THR A 753 -30.72 12.60 16.34
CA THR A 753 -31.76 11.74 16.92
C THR A 753 -32.54 12.45 18.04
N LYS A 754 -33.69 11.90 18.45
CA LYS A 754 -34.57 12.45 19.50
C LYS A 754 -34.14 12.03 20.92
N ILE A 755 -32.85 11.73 21.12
CA ILE A 755 -32.33 11.36 22.44
C ILE A 755 -32.13 12.62 23.30
N GLN A 756 -32.70 12.58 24.50
CA GLN A 756 -32.58 13.63 25.53
C GLN A 756 -31.66 13.19 26.68
N GLY A 757 -31.16 11.95 26.64
CA GLY A 757 -30.34 11.35 27.68
C GLY A 757 -30.24 9.84 27.53
N GLY A 758 -29.80 9.15 28.58
CA GLY A 758 -29.63 7.70 28.63
C GLY A 758 -28.33 7.18 27.98
N ILE A 759 -27.44 8.05 27.52
CA ILE A 759 -26.15 7.64 26.93
C ILE A 759 -25.17 7.09 27.98
N GLN A 760 -25.38 7.39 29.27
CA GLN A 760 -24.62 6.78 30.38
C GLN A 760 -24.60 5.24 30.32
N ARG A 761 -25.65 4.62 29.76
CA ARG A 761 -25.75 3.16 29.56
C ARG A 761 -24.56 2.60 28.76
N PHE A 762 -24.03 3.38 27.82
CA PHE A 762 -22.89 2.98 26.98
C PHE A 762 -21.57 2.87 27.74
N ALA A 763 -21.47 3.30 29.00
CA ALA A 763 -20.30 3.01 29.83
C ALA A 763 -19.99 1.49 29.95
N ASN A 764 -20.99 0.63 29.74
CA ASN A 764 -20.82 -0.82 29.67
C ASN A 764 -20.18 -1.33 28.35
N CYS A 765 -20.15 -0.50 27.30
CA CYS A 765 -19.53 -0.78 26.01
C CYS A 765 -18.03 -0.43 26.05
N HIS A 766 -17.26 -1.19 26.84
CA HIS A 766 -15.83 -0.96 27.12
C HIS A 766 -14.90 -0.90 25.88
N LYS A 767 -15.38 -1.28 24.69
CA LYS A 767 -14.66 -1.20 23.41
C LYS A 767 -15.00 0.04 22.57
N LEU A 768 -15.94 0.87 23.02
CA LEU A 768 -16.42 2.03 22.28
C LEU A 768 -15.32 3.10 22.20
N LEU A 769 -14.92 3.44 20.97
CA LEU A 769 -13.88 4.43 20.67
C LEU A 769 -14.45 5.73 20.09
N LYS A 770 -15.62 5.68 19.45
CA LYS A 770 -16.26 6.82 18.80
C LYS A 770 -17.77 6.83 19.10
N LEU A 771 -18.25 7.87 19.79
CA LEU A 771 -19.67 8.11 20.04
C LEU A 771 -20.04 9.49 19.50
N ASN A 772 -20.95 9.58 18.53
CA ASN A 772 -21.44 10.86 18.02
C ASN A 772 -22.89 11.10 18.45
N VAL A 773 -23.10 12.16 19.22
CA VAL A 773 -24.39 12.61 19.76
C VAL A 773 -24.62 14.11 19.47
N LYS A 774 -23.94 14.66 18.45
CA LYS A 774 -24.17 16.05 18.00
C LYS A 774 -25.61 16.26 17.55
N PHE A 775 -26.16 17.45 17.80
CA PHE A 775 -27.52 17.83 17.43
C PHE A 775 -28.56 16.88 18.04
N THR A 776 -28.39 16.61 19.35
CA THR A 776 -29.32 15.88 20.21
C THR A 776 -29.44 16.63 21.53
N ASP A 777 -30.49 16.42 22.30
CA ASP A 777 -30.75 17.16 23.55
C ASP A 777 -30.01 16.59 24.78
N VAL A 778 -29.05 15.67 24.57
CA VAL A 778 -28.27 15.06 25.66
C VAL A 778 -27.59 16.14 26.52
N PRO A 779 -27.75 16.10 27.86
CA PRO A 779 -27.12 17.07 28.75
C PRO A 779 -25.62 16.82 28.88
N TYR A 780 -24.85 17.91 29.06
CA TYR A 780 -23.40 17.83 29.20
C TYR A 780 -22.94 16.94 30.37
N ALA A 781 -23.74 16.82 31.43
CA ALA A 781 -23.47 15.92 32.55
C ALA A 781 -23.39 14.43 32.13
N GLU A 782 -24.20 14.00 31.16
CA GLU A 782 -24.12 12.63 30.63
C GLU A 782 -22.91 12.44 29.70
N VAL A 783 -22.58 13.45 28.90
CA VAL A 783 -21.36 13.45 28.06
C VAL A 783 -20.12 13.29 28.95
N ALA A 784 -19.98 14.14 29.98
CA ALA A 784 -18.88 14.09 30.92
C ALA A 784 -18.83 12.77 31.72
N TYR A 785 -20.00 12.17 32.02
CA TYR A 785 -20.06 10.84 32.61
C TYR A 785 -19.47 9.78 31.68
N VAL A 786 -19.86 9.75 30.40
CA VAL A 786 -19.33 8.79 29.43
C VAL A 786 -17.83 8.99 29.19
N GLU A 787 -17.36 10.23 29.02
CA GLU A 787 -15.93 10.54 28.86
C GLU A 787 -15.10 10.11 30.09
N ARG A 788 -15.65 10.24 31.30
CA ARG A 788 -14.99 9.80 32.54
C ARG A 788 -14.89 8.28 32.68
N HIS A 789 -15.91 7.54 32.26
CA HIS A 789 -15.97 6.08 32.40
C HIS A 789 -15.36 5.33 31.20
N LEU A 790 -15.33 5.95 30.02
CA LEU A 790 -14.70 5.47 28.80
C LEU A 790 -13.65 6.48 28.29
N PRO A 791 -12.47 6.60 28.95
CA PRO A 791 -11.45 7.59 28.58
C PRO A 791 -10.80 7.36 27.21
N ALA A 792 -11.03 6.20 26.58
CA ALA A 792 -10.62 5.92 25.20
C ALA A 792 -11.71 6.27 24.15
N CYS A 793 -12.93 6.60 24.59
CA CYS A 793 -14.04 6.98 23.72
C CYS A 793 -14.02 8.48 23.42
N ARG A 794 -13.91 8.84 22.15
CA ARG A 794 -14.11 10.23 21.71
C ARG A 794 -15.61 10.51 21.55
N VAL A 795 -16.17 11.31 22.45
CA VAL A 795 -17.58 11.72 22.40
C VAL A 795 -17.74 13.03 21.60
N MET A 796 -18.25 12.93 20.39
CA MET A 796 -18.59 14.08 19.55
C MET A 796 -19.95 14.63 19.98
N ASN A 797 -19.96 15.85 20.51
CA ASN A 797 -21.15 16.53 21.02
C ASN A 797 -21.10 18.04 20.72
N ASP A 798 -22.21 18.71 20.95
CA ASP A 798 -22.42 20.16 20.88
C ASP A 798 -23.04 20.73 22.18
N ALA A 799 -23.12 19.91 23.24
CA ALA A 799 -23.76 20.27 24.51
C ALA A 799 -23.09 21.45 25.22
N ALA A 800 -21.76 21.54 25.18
CA ALA A 800 -21.03 22.70 25.71
C ALA A 800 -21.32 24.00 24.93
N GLN A 801 -21.61 23.91 23.64
CA GLN A 801 -21.97 25.07 22.81
C GLN A 801 -23.41 25.53 23.06
N ARG A 802 -24.33 24.61 23.39
CA ARG A 802 -25.68 24.96 23.86
C ARG A 802 -25.62 25.73 25.18
N ILE A 803 -24.96 25.18 26.20
CA ILE A 803 -24.81 25.84 27.51
C ILE A 803 -24.20 27.24 27.37
N ALA A 804 -23.16 27.41 26.53
CA ALA A 804 -22.58 28.72 26.27
C ALA A 804 -23.60 29.71 25.68
N LYS A 805 -24.43 29.28 24.71
CA LYS A 805 -25.49 30.13 24.13
C LYS A 805 -26.59 30.46 25.14
N ASP A 806 -27.06 29.49 25.92
CA ASP A 806 -28.12 29.68 26.91
C ASP A 806 -27.69 30.69 27.98
N VAL A 807 -26.42 30.64 28.43
CA VAL A 807 -25.83 31.64 29.33
C VAL A 807 -25.72 33.03 28.68
N THR A 808 -25.49 33.11 27.37
CA THR A 808 -25.43 34.39 26.64
C THR A 808 -26.83 34.97 26.31
N LEU A 809 -27.90 34.18 26.47
CA LEU A 809 -29.30 34.61 26.30
C LEU A 809 -29.97 34.97 27.64
N LEU A 810 -29.33 34.63 28.76
CA LEU A 810 -29.75 34.94 30.14
C LEU A 810 -28.99 36.14 30.75
N MET A 811 -28.09 36.76 29.98
CA MET A 811 -27.38 38.02 30.28
C MET A 811 -27.87 39.13 29.35
#